data_AF-A0AA41QE27-F1
#
_entry.id   AF-A0AA41QE27-F1
#
_cell.length_a   1.000
_cell.length_b   1.000
_cell.length_c   1.000
_cell.angle_alpha   90.00
_cell.angle_beta   90.00
_cell.angle_gamma   90.00
#
_symmetry.space_group_name_H-M   'P 1'
#
loop_
_entity.id
_entity.type
_entity.pdbx_description
1 polymer ?
#
loop_
_entity_poly.entity_id
_entity_poly.type
_entity_poly.pdbx_seq_one_letter_code
_entity_poly.pdbx_strand_id
1 'polypeptide(L)'
;MDHASTAPTVLELRIHGVANTPPHGTLDLPAAEVVQSDGDALGSFWTLTPEAAARDRALPPGDVHALRPDVRREAYSWGAMARLGGLPLGGAVGAVVRIGIRVLWAAIVPFGLANVAYWARRVPPPDAGAHPARPASPHAGPGRRGAVLPEATAALTRLFALALTLLLAAAASTVVLSTVGTECMRAGGPDVVLVCDQVPDALYGLARMDHGDRLGVLSLVPVVLVLALVLVARSGQVRFDDKYSAVRAGRTSGVTWGAPLLRAGFWTVRAAGGSVLWAHLGATLGLTAVLLTWIDGRSATGTAVAWTGAGVIAAAAALVSLRTDDDGVEVVPPPWKPVASVVVFVAGAGTWAMAWAVSARAATPDVVRLVGIEVVPALLGAVLVGIGASALVWRSAGRLATLWGAVPAVAVACVAALTLEPSLSASTRTVLVLVAVSALVVPTLAAAVTAVAGRRPAEGWAGAGPGVLLLSSAATAAVYSSLAVLGTQWWLRGGVADGTGEAGDVAGGGLYVPVPRDLPDRPDLYVPPVFTEFGAATVVVLGLFVVLALIAVAPAVVDLARGRRLIPVAPRTEVAESGPASLVQPDLDGLVADAAAGGDAPAGQRILRARLAAALAHRAEVGVGALAVAAWLALTLTIPLRTPDDPTTGVADAPALLVDLAVPALGVVAVALLASALVGATESHARPWGLLWDLMCFLPRSAHPFGPPSYAGRAVPEVRSRVDSWLTATDLPSGPAREAAAVSRRVVLSAHSMGGVLAAAVVLIRAGNPVTAPAGTTQDGTTPDGTAVPVRDPRVGLLTYGVQLRPYFGRFFPELLGPSVLGTPACTGPAWTGDPWGAQVEAPEPPPTPGRGTLLGLLTPGPGEFPAGTAAAPARPAWVNLWRRTDFLGFPAHGYGENAVDRGAEEVDRGAYLFEIAAHTGYPRSWAYHRAFDDVARVIGVPDPAQDADRPGDGVLGRAGTRG
;
A
#
# COMPACT_ATOMS: atom_id res chain seq x y z
N MET A 1 47.92 -23.86 -21.35
CA MET A 1 47.02 -22.90 -22.02
C MET A 1 46.24 -22.23 -20.90
N ASP A 2 46.57 -20.98 -20.62
CA ASP A 2 45.89 -20.18 -19.60
C ASP A 2 44.43 -20.04 -19.99
N HIS A 3 43.52 -20.55 -19.15
CA HIS A 3 42.10 -20.19 -19.25
C HIS A 3 41.99 -18.70 -18.93
N ALA A 4 42.06 -17.85 -19.96
CA ALA A 4 41.63 -16.48 -19.87
C ALA A 4 40.22 -16.49 -19.29
N SER A 5 40.07 -16.07 -18.04
CA SER A 5 38.77 -15.98 -17.38
C SER A 5 37.91 -15.06 -18.22
N THR A 6 36.98 -15.64 -18.98
CA THR A 6 36.05 -14.88 -19.81
C THR A 6 35.23 -14.00 -18.87
N ALA A 7 35.27 -12.69 -19.11
CA ALA A 7 34.49 -11.77 -18.29
C ALA A 7 33.01 -12.20 -18.33
N PRO A 8 32.28 -12.14 -17.20
CA PRO A 8 30.90 -12.61 -17.15
C PRO A 8 30.05 -11.85 -18.18
N THR A 9 29.27 -12.59 -18.96
CA THR A 9 28.40 -12.06 -20.03
C THR A 9 26.94 -12.00 -19.58
N VAL A 10 26.56 -12.76 -18.54
CA VAL A 10 25.21 -12.80 -17.99
C VAL A 10 25.16 -12.11 -16.64
N LEU A 11 24.22 -11.18 -16.45
CA LEU A 11 23.89 -10.61 -15.15
C LEU A 11 22.63 -11.31 -14.61
N GLU A 12 22.77 -12.06 -13.52
CA GLU A 12 21.64 -12.49 -12.68
C GLU A 12 21.41 -11.38 -11.64
N LEU A 13 20.34 -10.61 -11.80
CA LEU A 13 19.96 -9.58 -10.83
C LEU A 13 18.81 -10.08 -9.96
N ARG A 14 19.14 -10.44 -8.72
CA ARG A 14 18.19 -10.89 -7.71
C ARG A 14 17.48 -9.70 -7.06
N ILE A 15 16.15 -9.73 -7.10
CA ILE A 15 15.28 -8.67 -6.58
C ILE A 15 14.33 -9.34 -5.59
N HIS A 16 14.52 -9.10 -4.30
CA HIS A 16 13.77 -9.81 -3.27
C HIS A 16 12.69 -8.95 -2.62
N GLY A 17 11.47 -9.48 -2.49
CA GLY A 17 10.31 -8.77 -1.92
C GLY A 17 10.31 -8.54 -0.40
N VAL A 18 9.09 -8.59 0.16
CA VAL A 18 8.66 -8.07 1.48
C VAL A 18 9.59 -8.34 2.65
N ALA A 19 9.55 -7.43 3.63
CA ALA A 19 10.18 -7.55 4.96
C ALA A 19 11.69 -7.32 5.01
N ASN A 20 12.25 -6.59 4.03
CA ASN A 20 13.61 -6.05 4.15
C ASN A 20 14.64 -7.21 4.28
N THR A 21 14.51 -8.23 3.43
CA THR A 21 15.55 -9.27 3.34
C THR A 21 16.88 -8.58 3.04
N PRO A 22 17.87 -8.72 3.93
CA PRO A 22 19.15 -8.05 3.73
C PRO A 22 19.83 -8.62 2.47
N PRO A 23 20.77 -7.87 1.86
CA PRO A 23 21.42 -8.31 0.63
C PRO A 23 22.02 -9.71 0.70
N HIS A 24 22.65 -10.06 1.82
CA HIS A 24 23.19 -11.39 2.08
C HIS A 24 22.12 -12.49 2.11
N GLY A 25 20.94 -12.21 2.67
CA GLY A 25 19.80 -13.15 2.62
C GLY A 25 19.20 -13.32 1.22
N THR A 26 19.29 -12.29 0.36
CA THR A 26 18.85 -12.37 -1.04
C THR A 26 19.83 -13.16 -1.91
N LEU A 27 21.13 -13.02 -1.62
CA LEU A 27 22.18 -13.81 -2.26
C LEU A 27 22.32 -15.22 -1.66
N ASP A 28 21.69 -15.47 -0.52
CA ASP A 28 21.79 -16.70 0.27
C ASP A 28 23.23 -17.01 0.72
N LEU A 29 23.88 -15.99 1.29
CA LEU A 29 25.27 -16.02 1.73
C LEU A 29 25.43 -15.41 3.13
N PRO A 30 26.55 -15.68 3.82
CA PRO A 30 26.92 -14.97 5.03
C PRO A 30 27.12 -13.47 4.79
N ALA A 31 26.85 -12.64 5.80
CA ALA A 31 26.97 -11.18 5.69
C ALA A 31 28.39 -10.69 5.35
N ALA A 32 29.43 -11.44 5.74
CA ALA A 32 30.83 -11.10 5.45
C ALA A 32 31.24 -11.40 3.99
N GLU A 33 30.43 -12.16 3.25
CA GLU A 33 30.73 -12.62 1.90
C GLU A 33 30.02 -11.81 0.81
N VAL A 34 29.37 -10.71 1.20
CA VAL A 34 28.72 -9.79 0.28
C VAL A 34 29.28 -8.39 0.41
N VAL A 35 29.42 -7.71 -0.72
CA VAL A 35 29.93 -6.34 -0.79
C VAL A 35 29.01 -5.49 -1.64
N GLN A 36 28.80 -4.24 -1.22
CA GLN A 36 28.04 -3.27 -1.99
C GLN A 36 28.84 -2.89 -3.25
N SER A 37 28.23 -3.04 -4.43
CA SER A 37 28.85 -2.73 -5.72
C SER A 37 28.46 -1.35 -6.27
N ASP A 38 27.25 -0.86 -5.96
CA ASP A 38 26.75 0.45 -6.39
C ASP A 38 25.59 0.93 -5.48
N GLY A 39 25.18 2.19 -5.61
CA GLY A 39 24.04 2.81 -4.92
C GLY A 39 24.39 3.48 -3.59
N ASP A 40 23.38 3.71 -2.75
CA ASP A 40 23.50 4.44 -1.48
C ASP A 40 22.87 3.67 -0.30
N ALA A 41 22.73 4.34 0.85
CA ALA A 41 22.18 3.76 2.07
C ALA A 41 20.69 3.35 1.97
N LEU A 42 19.98 3.76 0.92
CA LEU A 42 18.54 3.52 0.74
C LEU A 42 18.26 2.52 -0.37
N GLY A 43 18.94 2.65 -1.52
CA GLY A 43 18.89 1.75 -2.67
C GLY A 43 20.28 1.38 -3.14
N SER A 44 20.62 0.09 -3.09
CA SER A 44 21.96 -0.37 -3.43
C SER A 44 22.00 -1.73 -4.10
N PHE A 45 23.06 -1.93 -4.88
CA PHE A 45 23.41 -3.19 -5.53
C PHE A 45 24.54 -3.86 -4.75
N TRP A 46 24.43 -5.18 -4.61
CA TRP A 46 25.34 -6.00 -3.83
C TRP A 46 25.79 -7.20 -4.66
N THR A 47 27.02 -7.64 -4.47
CA THR A 47 27.58 -8.82 -5.12
C THR A 47 28.41 -9.62 -4.15
N LEU A 48 28.88 -10.78 -4.59
CA LEU A 48 29.73 -11.67 -3.81
C LEU A 48 31.13 -11.06 -3.68
N THR A 49 31.83 -11.35 -2.59
CA THR A 49 33.28 -11.12 -2.54
C THR A 49 33.98 -12.00 -3.58
N PRO A 50 35.18 -11.60 -4.07
CA PRO A 50 35.94 -12.40 -5.03
C PRO A 50 36.18 -13.84 -4.57
N GLU A 51 36.43 -14.03 -3.27
CA GLU A 51 36.68 -15.35 -2.66
C GLU A 51 35.42 -16.22 -2.66
N ALA A 52 34.27 -15.64 -2.29
CA ALA A 52 32.99 -16.34 -2.31
C ALA A 52 32.59 -16.69 -3.74
N ALA A 53 32.76 -15.77 -4.69
CA ALA A 53 32.49 -16.03 -6.10
C ALA A 53 33.40 -17.13 -6.69
N ALA A 54 34.68 -17.17 -6.32
CA ALA A 54 35.60 -18.21 -6.76
C ALA A 54 35.23 -19.58 -6.18
N ARG A 55 34.87 -19.64 -4.89
CA ARG A 55 34.37 -20.86 -4.24
C ARG A 55 33.10 -21.36 -4.92
N ASP A 56 32.10 -20.50 -5.08
CA ASP A 56 30.78 -20.88 -5.61
C ASP A 56 30.86 -21.32 -7.09
N ARG A 57 31.84 -20.82 -7.86
CA ARG A 57 32.14 -21.29 -9.23
C ARG A 57 32.87 -22.63 -9.28
N ALA A 58 33.57 -23.00 -8.21
CA ALA A 58 34.24 -24.28 -8.11
C ALA A 58 33.30 -25.41 -7.65
N LEU A 59 32.09 -25.08 -7.18
CA LEU A 59 31.08 -26.05 -6.80
C LEU A 59 30.54 -26.79 -8.04
N PRO A 60 30.19 -28.09 -7.90
CA PRO A 60 29.65 -28.86 -9.00
C PRO A 60 28.29 -28.30 -9.44
N PRO A 61 27.94 -28.43 -10.74
CA PRO A 61 26.60 -28.13 -11.22
C PRO A 61 25.55 -28.85 -10.37
N GLY A 62 24.56 -28.10 -9.89
CA GLY A 62 23.49 -28.66 -9.07
C GLY A 62 23.67 -28.55 -7.56
N ASP A 63 24.81 -28.05 -7.07
CA ASP A 63 24.92 -27.55 -5.69
C ASP A 63 24.01 -26.32 -5.49
N VAL A 64 23.43 -26.17 -4.29
CA VAL A 64 22.53 -25.06 -3.95
C VAL A 64 23.21 -23.69 -4.05
N HIS A 65 24.53 -23.63 -3.86
CA HIS A 65 25.31 -22.40 -3.97
C HIS A 65 26.06 -22.26 -5.30
N ALA A 66 25.97 -23.24 -6.22
CA ALA A 66 26.69 -23.21 -7.49
C ALA A 66 26.44 -21.89 -8.27
N LEU A 67 27.53 -21.31 -8.77
CA LEU A 67 27.52 -20.12 -9.61
C LEU A 67 28.17 -20.43 -10.95
N ARG A 68 27.43 -20.23 -12.05
CA ARG A 68 27.96 -20.44 -13.40
C ARG A 68 29.13 -19.47 -13.69
N PRO A 69 30.19 -19.90 -14.42
CA PRO A 69 31.34 -19.05 -14.71
C PRO A 69 31.02 -17.78 -15.50
N ASP A 70 30.05 -17.85 -16.43
CA ASP A 70 29.60 -16.75 -17.28
C ASP A 70 28.64 -15.77 -16.57
N VAL A 71 28.23 -16.09 -15.34
CA VAL A 71 27.24 -15.32 -14.56
C VAL A 71 27.94 -14.42 -13.54
N ARG A 72 27.52 -13.16 -13.54
CA ARG A 72 27.68 -12.21 -12.44
C ARG A 72 26.36 -12.15 -11.67
N ARG A 73 26.37 -12.61 -10.42
CA ARG A 73 25.20 -12.55 -9.53
C ARG A 73 25.23 -11.28 -8.70
N GLU A 74 24.15 -10.51 -8.77
CA GLU A 74 23.94 -9.31 -7.96
C GLU A 74 22.59 -9.38 -7.25
N ALA A 75 22.45 -8.65 -6.15
CA ALA A 75 21.19 -8.40 -5.47
C ALA A 75 20.92 -6.90 -5.41
N TYR A 76 19.67 -6.51 -5.66
CA TYR A 76 19.20 -5.15 -5.41
C TYR A 76 18.44 -5.10 -4.09
N SER A 77 18.79 -4.15 -3.22
CA SER A 77 18.16 -3.94 -1.92
C SER A 77 17.60 -2.53 -1.81
N TRP A 78 16.31 -2.43 -1.48
CA TRP A 78 15.58 -1.17 -1.23
C TRP A 78 14.95 -1.14 0.16
N GLY A 79 15.25 -2.12 1.02
CA GLY A 79 14.62 -2.27 2.34
C GLY A 79 14.76 -1.03 3.22
N ALA A 80 15.81 -0.23 3.01
CA ALA A 80 16.01 1.03 3.70
C ALA A 80 15.12 2.19 3.19
N MET A 81 14.63 2.17 1.94
CA MET A 81 13.57 3.11 1.46
C MET A 81 12.22 2.81 2.12
N ALA A 82 11.94 1.53 2.34
CA ALA A 82 10.77 1.08 3.07
C ALA A 82 10.94 1.25 4.59
N ARG A 83 12.03 1.86 5.07
CA ARG A 83 12.27 2.25 6.48
C ARG A 83 12.29 3.78 6.58
N LEU A 84 11.67 4.31 7.62
CA LEU A 84 11.92 5.68 8.11
C LEU A 84 13.19 5.70 8.97
N GLY A 85 14.25 5.03 8.50
CA GLY A 85 15.49 4.78 9.25
C GLY A 85 16.42 6.00 9.38
N GLY A 86 15.98 7.18 8.93
CA GLY A 86 16.79 8.39 8.84
C GLY A 86 16.30 9.55 9.69
N LEU A 87 15.68 9.32 10.86
CA LEU A 87 15.74 10.37 11.88
C LEU A 87 17.22 10.53 12.27
N PRO A 88 17.80 11.75 12.30
CA PRO A 88 19.24 12.00 12.50
C PRO A 88 19.80 11.58 13.88
N LEU A 89 19.06 10.76 14.63
CA LEU A 89 19.37 10.26 15.97
C LEU A 89 19.70 8.75 15.98
N GLY A 90 19.88 8.14 14.79
CA GLY A 90 19.93 6.69 14.58
C GLY A 90 21.01 5.88 15.34
N GLY A 91 22.02 6.52 15.91
CA GLY A 91 23.04 5.82 16.70
C GLY A 91 22.64 5.52 18.15
N ALA A 92 21.61 6.19 18.70
CA ALA A 92 21.29 6.14 20.13
C ALA A 92 19.77 6.16 20.40
N VAL A 93 18.99 5.39 19.64
CA VAL A 93 17.53 5.38 19.79
C VAL A 93 17.12 4.36 20.85
N GLY A 94 16.61 4.82 22.00
CA GLY A 94 16.04 3.96 23.04
C GLY A 94 14.80 3.19 22.58
N ALA A 95 14.46 2.09 23.25
CA ALA A 95 13.32 1.23 22.89
C ALA A 95 11.98 1.99 22.76
N VAL A 96 11.78 3.03 23.58
CA VAL A 96 10.60 3.90 23.57
C VAL A 96 10.40 4.63 22.24
N VAL A 97 11.47 5.15 21.64
CA VAL A 97 11.39 5.88 20.37
C VAL A 97 11.09 4.92 19.21
N ARG A 98 11.61 3.68 19.24
CA ARG A 98 11.25 2.65 18.24
C ARG A 98 9.77 2.26 18.30
N ILE A 99 9.22 2.14 19.51
CA ILE A 99 7.79 1.88 19.71
C ILE A 99 6.97 3.07 19.19
N GLY A 100 7.36 4.30 19.54
CA GLY A 100 6.70 5.53 19.07
C GLY A 100 6.68 5.66 17.55
N ILE A 101 7.80 5.34 16.88
CA ILE A 101 7.86 5.30 15.41
C ILE A 101 6.84 4.29 14.88
N ARG A 102 6.72 3.08 15.42
CA ARG A 102 5.79 2.08 14.89
C ARG A 102 4.32 2.39 15.14
N VAL A 103 4.01 3.00 16.28
CA VAL A 103 2.66 3.53 16.52
C VAL A 103 2.31 4.59 15.47
N LEU A 104 3.27 5.45 15.12
CA LEU A 104 3.12 6.43 14.05
C LEU A 104 2.96 5.80 12.66
N TRP A 105 3.48 4.58 12.45
CA TRP A 105 3.27 3.82 11.21
C TRP A 105 1.85 3.27 11.11
N ALA A 106 1.32 2.74 12.21
CA ALA A 106 -0.08 2.34 12.28
C ALA A 106 -0.99 3.57 12.02
N ALA A 107 -0.64 4.72 12.59
CA ALA A 107 -1.41 5.96 12.44
C ALA A 107 -1.55 6.45 10.98
N ILE A 108 -0.61 6.12 10.08
CA ILE A 108 -0.66 6.55 8.67
C ILE A 108 -1.31 5.51 7.73
N VAL A 109 -1.72 4.34 8.24
CA VAL A 109 -2.45 3.31 7.48
C VAL A 109 -3.65 3.87 6.73
N PRO A 110 -4.59 4.66 7.33
CA PRO A 110 -5.71 5.20 6.56
C PRO A 110 -5.25 6.06 5.37
N PHE A 111 -4.18 6.83 5.53
CA PHE A 111 -3.62 7.65 4.46
C PHE A 111 -3.01 6.80 3.32
N GLY A 112 -2.35 5.69 3.68
CA GLY A 112 -1.82 4.73 2.70
C GLY A 112 -2.93 4.01 1.94
N LEU A 113 -3.97 3.53 2.64
CA LEU A 113 -5.13 2.89 2.01
C LEU A 113 -5.85 3.81 1.02
N ALA A 114 -5.98 5.11 1.31
CA ALA A 114 -6.53 6.08 0.36
C ALA A 114 -5.69 6.19 -0.93
N ASN A 115 -4.36 6.10 -0.84
CA ASN A 115 -3.48 6.06 -2.02
C ASN A 115 -3.59 4.74 -2.77
N VAL A 116 -3.75 3.61 -2.09
CA VAL A 116 -3.99 2.31 -2.75
C VAL A 116 -5.35 2.31 -3.46
N ALA A 117 -6.39 2.83 -2.82
CA ALA A 117 -7.74 2.94 -3.39
C ALA A 117 -7.77 3.80 -4.66
N TYR A 118 -6.94 4.85 -4.70
CA TYR A 118 -6.77 5.68 -5.88
C TYR A 118 -6.37 4.86 -7.11
N TRP A 119 -5.49 3.88 -6.98
CA TRP A 119 -5.03 3.06 -8.10
C TRP A 119 -5.91 1.83 -8.36
N ALA A 120 -6.75 1.43 -7.40
CA ALA A 120 -7.75 0.39 -7.59
C ALA A 120 -8.93 0.84 -8.47
N ARG A 121 -9.13 2.17 -8.59
CA ARG A 121 -10.15 2.74 -9.46
C ARG A 121 -9.83 2.43 -10.93
N ARG A 122 -10.82 2.58 -11.81
CA ARG A 122 -10.56 2.49 -13.25
C ARG A 122 -9.70 3.69 -13.66
N VAL A 123 -8.52 3.45 -14.21
CA VAL A 123 -7.65 4.50 -14.80
C VAL A 123 -7.94 4.58 -16.30
N PRO A 124 -8.52 5.69 -16.80
CA PRO A 124 -8.81 5.84 -18.22
C PRO A 124 -7.53 5.80 -19.07
N PRO A 125 -7.59 5.23 -20.29
CA PRO A 125 -6.55 5.50 -21.27
C PRO A 125 -6.56 7.00 -21.62
N PRO A 126 -5.39 7.63 -21.84
CA PRO A 126 -5.32 9.02 -22.24
C PRO A 126 -6.05 9.21 -23.57
N ASP A 127 -6.87 10.25 -23.68
CA ASP A 127 -7.65 10.54 -24.88
C ASP A 127 -6.73 10.71 -26.10
N ALA A 128 -6.90 9.85 -27.11
CA ALA A 128 -6.12 9.88 -28.35
C ALA A 128 -6.19 11.25 -29.09
N GLY A 129 -7.23 12.06 -28.81
CA GLY A 129 -7.42 13.40 -29.39
C GLY A 129 -6.83 14.56 -28.57
N ALA A 130 -6.27 14.32 -27.38
CA ALA A 130 -5.69 15.38 -26.54
C ALA A 130 -4.19 15.63 -26.83
N HIS A 131 -3.58 14.85 -27.71
CA HIS A 131 -2.18 15.01 -28.09
C HIS A 131 -2.03 15.77 -29.41
N PRO A 132 -1.16 16.80 -29.47
CA PRO A 132 -0.81 17.41 -30.74
C PRO A 132 0.00 16.41 -31.56
N ALA A 133 -0.50 16.03 -32.74
CA ALA A 133 0.17 15.17 -33.70
C ALA A 133 1.44 15.80 -34.34
N ARG A 134 2.10 16.76 -33.68
CA ARG A 134 3.32 17.41 -34.17
C ARG A 134 4.26 17.73 -33.01
N PRO A 135 5.56 17.39 -33.12
CA PRO A 135 6.56 18.00 -32.23
C PRO A 135 6.47 19.51 -32.41
N ALA A 136 6.27 20.22 -31.30
CA ALA A 136 6.26 21.68 -31.31
C ALA A 136 7.60 22.16 -31.84
N SER A 137 7.56 22.89 -32.96
CA SER A 137 8.69 23.73 -33.38
C SER A 137 9.15 24.57 -32.18
N PRO A 138 10.46 24.77 -31.97
CA PRO A 138 11.00 25.58 -30.86
C PRO A 138 10.54 27.05 -30.87
N HIS A 139 9.67 27.45 -31.81
CA HIS A 139 9.09 28.79 -31.93
C HIS A 139 7.56 28.83 -31.79
N ALA A 140 6.90 27.73 -31.41
CA ALA A 140 5.47 27.76 -31.13
C ALA A 140 5.20 28.39 -29.75
N GLY A 141 4.56 29.57 -29.74
CA GLY A 141 4.05 30.22 -28.52
C GLY A 141 3.06 29.32 -27.75
N PRO A 142 2.68 29.69 -26.51
CA PRO A 142 1.92 28.85 -25.60
C PRO A 142 0.46 28.67 -26.07
N GLY A 143 0.26 27.83 -27.10
CA GLY A 143 -1.04 27.43 -27.60
C GLY A 143 -1.76 26.53 -26.61
N ARG A 144 -3.05 26.80 -26.40
CA ARG A 144 -3.98 26.09 -25.52
C ARG A 144 -3.83 24.56 -25.62
N ARG A 145 -3.18 23.96 -24.62
CA ARG A 145 -3.28 22.53 -24.34
C ARG A 145 -4.74 22.23 -23.99
N GLY A 146 -5.35 21.23 -24.63
CA GLY A 146 -6.71 20.81 -24.32
C GLY A 146 -6.83 20.55 -22.81
N ALA A 147 -7.81 21.19 -22.16
CA ALA A 147 -8.00 21.04 -20.73
C ALA A 147 -8.47 19.61 -20.43
N VAL A 148 -7.57 18.78 -19.90
CA VAL A 148 -7.93 17.47 -19.33
C VAL A 148 -8.83 17.76 -18.14
N LEU A 149 -10.10 17.37 -18.22
CA LEU A 149 -11.03 17.49 -17.10
C LEU A 149 -10.58 16.52 -15.98
N PRO A 150 -10.70 16.89 -14.70
CA PRO A 150 -10.38 15.99 -13.60
C PRO A 150 -11.37 14.83 -13.62
N GLU A 151 -10.85 13.61 -13.50
CA GLU A 151 -11.71 12.44 -13.39
C GLU A 151 -12.41 12.42 -12.04
N ALA A 152 -13.73 12.23 -12.04
CA ALA A 152 -14.54 12.31 -10.82
C ALA A 152 -14.10 11.33 -9.72
N THR A 153 -13.72 10.11 -10.07
CA THR A 153 -13.27 9.09 -9.10
C THR A 153 -11.94 9.48 -8.44
N ALA A 154 -11.03 10.06 -9.22
CA ALA A 154 -9.76 10.61 -8.73
C ALA A 154 -9.99 11.81 -7.81
N ALA A 155 -10.88 12.73 -8.21
CA ALA A 155 -11.27 13.90 -7.42
C ALA A 155 -11.92 13.50 -6.08
N LEU A 156 -12.87 12.57 -6.09
CA LEU A 156 -13.53 12.07 -4.88
C LEU A 156 -12.53 11.36 -3.95
N THR A 157 -11.58 10.60 -4.48
CA THR A 157 -10.53 9.97 -3.64
C THR A 157 -9.63 11.01 -2.97
N ARG A 158 -9.35 12.14 -3.63
CA ARG A 158 -8.58 13.25 -3.04
C ARG A 158 -9.39 14.05 -2.02
N LEU A 159 -10.69 14.23 -2.23
CA LEU A 159 -11.59 14.80 -1.24
C LEU A 159 -11.68 13.91 0.00
N PHE A 160 -11.77 12.59 -0.19
CA PHE A 160 -11.67 11.63 0.90
C PHE A 160 -10.34 11.76 1.66
N ALA A 161 -9.23 11.88 0.94
CA ALA A 161 -7.92 12.09 1.54
C ALA A 161 -7.85 13.39 2.38
N LEU A 162 -8.38 14.51 1.86
CA LEU A 162 -8.49 15.76 2.61
C LEU A 162 -9.36 15.58 3.86
N ALA A 163 -10.51 14.91 3.74
CA ALA A 163 -11.41 14.64 4.86
C ALA A 163 -10.75 13.79 5.96
N LEU A 164 -9.89 12.83 5.63
CA LEU A 164 -9.10 12.09 6.63
C LEU A 164 -8.17 13.01 7.44
N THR A 165 -7.47 13.93 6.76
CA THR A 165 -6.61 14.90 7.43
C THR A 165 -7.41 15.84 8.33
N LEU A 166 -8.55 16.31 7.84
CA LEU A 166 -9.45 17.17 8.61
C LEU A 166 -10.05 16.43 9.81
N LEU A 167 -10.37 15.14 9.70
CA LEU A 167 -10.90 14.35 10.80
C LEU A 167 -9.86 14.16 11.90
N LEU A 168 -8.61 13.87 11.53
CA LEU A 168 -7.51 13.81 12.49
C LEU A 168 -7.32 15.15 13.21
N ALA A 169 -7.33 16.26 12.46
CA ALA A 169 -7.19 17.59 13.03
C ALA A 169 -8.38 17.94 13.93
N ALA A 170 -9.60 17.54 13.57
CA ALA A 170 -10.79 17.73 14.38
C ALA A 170 -10.69 16.93 15.69
N ALA A 171 -10.32 15.65 15.64
CA ALA A 171 -10.14 14.83 16.84
C ALA A 171 -9.07 15.39 17.78
N ALA A 172 -7.92 15.80 17.24
CA ALA A 172 -6.86 16.46 18.03
C ALA A 172 -7.36 17.79 18.63
N SER A 173 -8.12 18.57 17.87
CA SER A 173 -8.73 19.82 18.34
C SER A 173 -9.77 19.57 19.43
N THR A 174 -10.58 18.50 19.34
CA THR A 174 -11.52 18.10 20.39
C THR A 174 -10.78 17.83 21.70
N VAL A 175 -9.70 17.03 21.65
CA VAL A 175 -8.90 16.71 22.82
C VAL A 175 -8.33 17.98 23.46
N VAL A 176 -7.68 18.83 22.69
CA VAL A 176 -6.93 19.95 23.26
C VAL A 176 -7.79 21.18 23.55
N LEU A 177 -8.73 21.52 22.68
CA LEU A 177 -9.56 22.73 22.83
C LEU A 177 -10.73 22.46 23.78
N SER A 178 -11.52 21.41 23.50
CA SER A 178 -12.70 21.11 24.32
C SER A 178 -12.31 20.44 25.63
N THR A 179 -11.68 19.26 25.57
CA THR A 179 -11.45 18.45 26.78
C THR A 179 -10.41 19.07 27.71
N VAL A 180 -9.21 19.40 27.21
CA VAL A 180 -8.14 19.96 28.05
C VAL A 180 -8.34 21.46 28.28
N GLY A 181 -8.59 22.21 27.21
CA GLY A 181 -8.62 23.67 27.23
C GLY A 181 -9.88 24.29 27.83
N THR A 182 -11.02 23.60 27.80
CA THR A 182 -12.29 24.12 28.33
C THR A 182 -12.70 23.35 29.58
N GLU A 183 -12.94 22.05 29.46
CA GLU A 183 -13.56 21.24 30.52
C GLU A 183 -12.59 20.97 31.70
N CYS A 184 -11.35 20.59 31.39
CA CYS A 184 -10.37 20.24 32.42
C CYS A 184 -9.63 21.43 33.05
N MET A 185 -9.82 22.65 32.57
CA MET A 185 -9.19 23.86 33.12
C MET A 185 -10.25 24.95 33.28
N ARG A 186 -11.22 24.73 34.16
CA ARG A 186 -12.40 25.59 34.34
C ARG A 186 -12.23 26.55 35.52
N ALA A 187 -12.86 27.72 35.48
CA ALA A 187 -12.88 28.58 36.66
C ALA A 187 -13.71 27.93 37.79
N GLY A 188 -13.18 27.95 39.00
CA GLY A 188 -13.85 27.54 40.25
C GLY A 188 -14.30 28.73 41.10
N GLY A 189 -14.05 29.96 40.64
CA GLY A 189 -14.33 31.22 41.34
C GLY A 189 -13.45 32.36 40.80
N PRO A 190 -13.59 33.59 41.32
CA PRO A 190 -12.84 34.75 40.83
C PRO A 190 -11.31 34.61 40.93
N ASP A 191 -10.81 33.81 41.87
CA ASP A 191 -9.37 33.61 42.11
C ASP A 191 -8.93 32.12 42.04
N VAL A 192 -9.81 31.21 41.61
CA VAL A 192 -9.57 29.76 41.66
C VAL A 192 -9.83 29.14 40.30
N VAL A 193 -8.87 28.35 39.80
CA VAL A 193 -9.02 27.54 38.59
C VAL A 193 -8.98 26.06 39.00
N LEU A 194 -9.99 25.31 38.57
CA LEU A 194 -10.10 23.88 38.77
C LEU A 194 -9.40 23.16 37.62
N VAL A 195 -8.48 22.26 37.96
CA VAL A 195 -7.72 21.46 37.00
C VAL A 195 -7.98 19.97 37.24
N CYS A 196 -8.16 19.19 36.18
CA CYS A 196 -8.24 17.73 36.27
C CYS A 196 -6.95 17.15 36.90
N ASP A 197 -7.09 16.23 37.86
CA ASP A 197 -5.98 15.69 38.69
C ASP A 197 -4.87 15.00 37.87
N GLN A 198 -5.20 14.44 36.71
CA GLN A 198 -4.24 13.76 35.83
C GLN A 198 -3.47 14.71 34.91
N VAL A 199 -3.81 16.01 34.88
CA VAL A 199 -3.09 17.00 34.09
C VAL A 199 -1.74 17.27 34.77
N PRO A 200 -0.59 17.08 34.08
CA PRO A 200 0.70 17.32 34.69
C PRO A 200 0.87 18.77 35.18
N ASP A 201 1.48 18.96 36.35
CA ASP A 201 1.74 20.29 36.94
C ASP A 201 2.48 21.25 35.98
N ALA A 202 3.29 20.71 35.07
CA ALA A 202 3.97 21.47 34.01
C ALA A 202 3.01 22.27 33.11
N LEU A 203 1.75 21.85 33.01
CA LEU A 203 0.71 22.49 32.21
C LEU A 203 -0.16 23.46 33.03
N TYR A 204 0.04 23.59 34.35
CA TYR A 204 -0.74 24.53 35.18
C TYR A 204 -0.54 26.00 34.79
N GLY A 205 0.57 26.33 34.10
CA GLY A 205 0.75 27.65 33.51
C GLY A 205 -0.34 28.01 32.49
N LEU A 206 -0.88 27.03 31.76
CA LEU A 206 -2.00 27.22 30.82
C LEU A 206 -3.30 27.54 31.56
N ALA A 207 -3.53 26.91 32.70
CA ALA A 207 -4.73 27.16 33.52
C ALA A 207 -4.80 28.60 34.04
N ARG A 208 -3.65 29.29 34.16
CA ARG A 208 -3.57 30.70 34.57
C ARG A 208 -3.84 31.70 33.44
N MET A 209 -3.91 31.24 32.19
CA MET A 209 -4.21 32.09 31.04
C MET A 209 -5.71 32.32 30.94
N ASP A 210 -6.10 33.46 30.38
CA ASP A 210 -7.47 33.71 29.96
C ASP A 210 -7.91 32.63 28.97
N HIS A 211 -9.19 32.26 29.03
CA HIS A 211 -9.74 31.14 28.27
C HIS A 211 -9.42 31.23 26.77
N GLY A 212 -9.59 32.40 26.16
CA GLY A 212 -9.30 32.63 24.75
C GLY A 212 -7.82 32.49 24.38
N ASP A 213 -6.92 33.03 25.21
CA ASP A 213 -5.47 32.90 25.01
C ASP A 213 -5.02 31.44 25.14
N ARG A 214 -5.57 30.74 26.13
CA ARG A 214 -5.33 29.31 26.34
C ARG A 214 -5.75 28.48 25.13
N LEU A 215 -6.95 28.70 24.59
CA LEU A 215 -7.42 28.01 23.38
C LEU A 215 -6.55 28.34 22.16
N GLY A 216 -6.13 29.61 22.03
CA GLY A 216 -5.19 30.04 21.01
C GLY A 216 -3.88 29.25 21.03
N VAL A 217 -3.26 29.11 22.21
CA VAL A 217 -2.04 28.32 22.40
C VAL A 217 -2.28 26.83 22.11
N LEU A 218 -3.35 26.25 22.67
CA LEU A 218 -3.67 24.83 22.49
C LEU A 218 -4.01 24.48 21.02
N SER A 219 -4.47 25.45 20.24
CA SER A 219 -4.71 25.27 18.79
C SER A 219 -3.44 25.03 17.98
N LEU A 220 -2.24 25.25 18.55
CA LEU A 220 -0.98 24.85 17.93
C LEU A 220 -0.83 23.32 17.85
N VAL A 221 -1.45 22.55 18.74
CA VAL A 221 -1.28 21.09 18.80
C VAL A 221 -1.74 20.38 17.51
N PRO A 222 -2.96 20.59 16.98
CA PRO A 222 -3.35 19.97 15.70
C PRO A 222 -2.42 20.40 14.54
N VAL A 223 -1.88 21.63 14.57
CA VAL A 223 -0.90 22.10 13.57
C VAL A 223 0.42 21.34 13.69
N VAL A 224 0.97 21.23 14.90
CA VAL A 224 2.20 20.48 15.20
C VAL A 224 2.04 19.00 14.85
N LEU A 225 0.88 18.40 15.14
CA LEU A 225 0.58 17.02 14.78
C LEU A 225 0.66 16.80 13.27
N VAL A 226 0.02 17.67 12.48
CA VAL A 226 0.08 17.57 11.01
C VAL A 226 1.51 17.84 10.52
N LEU A 227 2.23 18.82 11.08
CA LEU A 227 3.64 19.05 10.74
C LEU A 227 4.53 17.83 11.06
N ALA A 228 4.28 17.13 12.17
CA ALA A 228 4.96 15.88 12.50
C ALA A 228 4.69 14.81 11.43
N LEU A 229 3.45 14.66 10.97
CA LEU A 229 3.12 13.78 9.84
C LEU A 229 3.84 14.18 8.55
N VAL A 230 3.99 15.49 8.28
CA VAL A 230 4.79 15.98 7.14
C VAL A 230 6.24 15.53 7.27
N LEU A 231 6.84 15.70 8.46
CA LEU A 231 8.24 15.32 8.70
C LEU A 231 8.43 13.81 8.53
N VAL A 232 7.51 13.01 9.05
CA VAL A 232 7.50 11.55 8.88
C VAL A 232 7.39 11.21 7.39
N ALA A 233 6.36 11.71 6.70
CA ALA A 233 6.13 11.45 5.29
C ALA A 233 7.25 11.97 4.36
N ARG A 234 8.07 12.92 4.82
CA ARG A 234 9.25 13.44 4.11
C ARG A 234 10.56 12.76 4.49
N SER A 235 10.70 12.20 5.69
CA SER A 235 11.96 11.58 6.13
C SER A 235 12.30 10.29 5.38
N GLY A 236 11.34 9.68 4.67
CA GLY A 236 11.60 8.61 3.69
C GLY A 236 11.79 9.10 2.25
N GLN A 237 11.79 10.42 2.00
CA GLN A 237 12.09 11.00 0.69
C GLN A 237 13.50 11.57 0.71
N VAL A 238 14.35 11.15 -0.22
CA VAL A 238 15.66 11.77 -0.39
C VAL A 238 15.50 13.00 -1.27
N ARG A 239 16.22 14.05 -0.91
CA ARG A 239 16.30 15.32 -1.66
C ARG A 239 16.69 15.16 -3.15
N PHE A 240 17.13 13.97 -3.55
CA PHE A 240 17.60 13.63 -4.89
C PHE A 240 16.67 12.72 -5.70
N ASP A 241 15.64 12.11 -5.10
CA ASP A 241 14.80 11.08 -5.73
C ASP A 241 14.15 11.59 -7.04
N ASP A 242 13.55 12.79 -7.03
CA ASP A 242 12.82 13.31 -8.19
C ASP A 242 13.74 13.58 -9.41
N LYS A 243 14.93 14.14 -9.19
CA LYS A 243 15.88 14.42 -10.29
C LYS A 243 16.59 13.15 -10.75
N TYR A 244 16.91 12.26 -9.80
CA TYR A 244 17.63 11.03 -10.07
C TYR A 244 16.76 10.01 -10.79
N SER A 245 15.51 9.82 -10.33
CA SER A 245 14.51 9.00 -11.02
C SER A 245 14.20 9.52 -12.42
N ALA A 246 14.08 10.85 -12.61
CA ALA A 246 13.90 11.44 -13.93
C ALA A 246 15.07 11.14 -14.90
N VAL A 247 16.31 11.24 -14.42
CA VAL A 247 17.49 10.91 -15.22
C VAL A 247 17.55 9.42 -15.54
N ARG A 248 17.33 8.55 -14.54
CA ARG A 248 17.42 7.09 -14.68
C ARG A 248 16.24 6.46 -15.44
N ALA A 249 15.07 7.08 -15.42
CA ALA A 249 13.91 6.66 -16.20
C ALA A 249 14.00 7.04 -17.68
N GLY A 250 15.06 7.72 -18.12
CA GLY A 250 15.30 8.11 -19.52
C GLY A 250 14.54 9.37 -19.96
N ARG A 251 15.04 10.07 -20.99
CA ARG A 251 14.36 11.25 -21.58
C ARG A 251 12.92 10.89 -22.00
N THR A 252 12.05 11.88 -21.97
CA THR A 252 10.58 11.77 -21.91
C THR A 252 9.89 11.44 -23.25
N SER A 253 10.64 10.95 -24.24
CA SER A 253 10.19 10.68 -25.61
C SER A 253 9.55 9.29 -25.82
N GLY A 254 9.24 8.55 -24.74
CA GLY A 254 8.69 7.18 -24.80
C GLY A 254 7.18 7.09 -25.03
N VAL A 255 6.65 5.85 -25.00
CA VAL A 255 5.22 5.52 -25.16
C VAL A 255 4.37 6.28 -24.13
N THR A 256 3.37 7.02 -24.59
CA THR A 256 2.45 7.79 -23.74
C THR A 256 1.05 7.15 -23.58
N TRP A 257 0.79 6.04 -24.28
CA TRP A 257 -0.47 5.28 -24.22
C TRP A 257 -0.27 3.86 -23.67
N GLY A 258 -1.34 3.07 -23.56
CA GLY A 258 -1.26 1.69 -23.04
C GLY A 258 -1.26 1.63 -21.50
N ALA A 259 -0.72 0.57 -20.91
CA ALA A 259 -0.68 0.44 -19.44
C ALA A 259 0.17 1.56 -18.79
N PRO A 260 -0.22 2.12 -17.63
CA PRO A 260 0.54 3.20 -16.98
C PRO A 260 2.00 2.84 -16.69
N LEU A 261 2.31 1.57 -16.35
CA LEU A 261 3.67 1.12 -16.05
C LEU A 261 4.63 1.18 -17.26
N LEU A 262 4.12 1.20 -18.50
CA LEU A 262 4.91 1.39 -19.72
C LEU A 262 5.42 2.85 -19.84
N ARG A 263 4.71 3.80 -19.23
CA ARG A 263 4.93 5.23 -19.43
C ARG A 263 6.04 5.71 -18.50
N ALA A 264 7.11 6.29 -19.06
CA ALA A 264 8.19 6.87 -18.26
C ALA A 264 7.67 7.95 -17.29
N GLY A 265 6.63 8.69 -17.71
CA GLY A 265 5.95 9.69 -16.87
C GLY A 265 5.43 9.13 -15.55
N PHE A 266 4.94 7.88 -15.51
CA PHE A 266 4.44 7.24 -14.28
C PHE A 266 5.49 7.13 -13.17
N TRP A 267 6.76 6.93 -13.55
CA TRP A 267 7.88 6.72 -12.63
C TRP A 267 8.66 8.01 -12.32
N THR A 268 8.44 9.05 -13.12
CA THR A 268 9.10 10.35 -13.01
C THR A 268 8.20 11.42 -12.41
N VAL A 269 6.93 11.08 -12.09
CA VAL A 269 5.98 12.00 -11.49
C VAL A 269 6.60 12.63 -10.24
N ARG A 270 6.71 13.97 -10.28
CA ARG A 270 7.06 14.80 -9.12
C ARG A 270 6.21 14.33 -7.95
N ALA A 271 6.84 14.02 -6.82
CA ALA A 271 6.11 13.68 -5.61
C ALA A 271 4.92 14.65 -5.48
N ALA A 272 3.71 14.07 -5.51
CA ALA A 272 2.45 14.76 -5.36
C ALA A 272 2.38 15.73 -4.17
N GLY A 273 3.36 15.61 -3.28
CA GLY A 273 3.64 16.38 -2.09
C GLY A 273 3.40 17.86 -2.27
N GLY A 274 4.20 18.61 -3.02
CA GLY A 274 4.25 20.08 -2.90
C GLY A 274 2.89 20.79 -2.80
N SER A 275 2.12 20.81 -3.90
CA SER A 275 0.84 21.54 -3.96
C SER A 275 -0.27 20.93 -3.09
N VAL A 276 -0.42 19.59 -3.10
CA VAL A 276 -1.47 18.95 -2.30
C VAL A 276 -1.19 19.03 -0.81
N LEU A 277 0.08 18.95 -0.41
CA LEU A 277 0.55 19.21 0.95
C LEU A 277 0.14 20.60 1.42
N TRP A 278 0.44 21.64 0.64
CA TRP A 278 0.08 23.02 1.01
C TRP A 278 -1.44 23.20 1.12
N ALA A 279 -2.22 22.57 0.23
CA ALA A 279 -3.68 22.59 0.33
C ALA A 279 -4.18 21.89 1.61
N HIS A 280 -3.61 20.75 1.99
CA HIS A 280 -3.97 20.05 3.24
C HIS A 280 -3.59 20.88 4.47
N LEU A 281 -2.39 21.47 4.50
CA LEU A 281 -1.95 22.35 5.59
C LEU A 281 -2.86 23.59 5.72
N GLY A 282 -3.19 24.24 4.60
CA GLY A 282 -4.11 25.37 4.58
C GLY A 282 -5.51 25.00 5.06
N ALA A 283 -6.03 23.84 4.63
CA ALA A 283 -7.32 23.33 5.08
C ALA A 283 -7.32 22.98 6.57
N THR A 284 -6.25 22.38 7.10
CA THR A 284 -6.10 22.12 8.54
C THR A 284 -6.13 23.42 9.34
N LEU A 285 -5.37 24.44 8.93
CA LEU A 285 -5.36 25.75 9.60
C LEU A 285 -6.73 26.43 9.50
N GLY A 286 -7.38 26.37 8.33
CA GLY A 286 -8.73 26.86 8.12
C GLY A 286 -9.75 26.15 9.02
N LEU A 287 -9.63 24.83 9.19
CA LEU A 287 -10.49 24.06 10.09
C LEU A 287 -10.24 24.43 11.55
N THR A 288 -8.99 24.49 11.99
CA THR A 288 -8.68 24.91 13.37
C THR A 288 -9.23 26.31 13.65
N ALA A 289 -9.18 27.22 12.67
CA ALA A 289 -9.81 28.53 12.78
C ALA A 289 -11.34 28.44 12.93
N VAL A 290 -12.02 27.60 12.13
CA VAL A 290 -13.45 27.35 12.25
C VAL A 290 -13.80 26.79 13.63
N LEU A 291 -13.05 25.81 14.13
CA LEU A 291 -13.33 25.19 15.43
C LEU A 291 -13.13 26.16 16.60
N LEU A 292 -12.19 27.09 16.49
CA LEU A 292 -11.96 28.13 17.50
C LEU A 292 -13.05 29.20 17.53
N THR A 293 -13.62 29.59 16.38
CA THR A 293 -14.55 30.72 16.30
C THR A 293 -16.01 30.32 16.12
N TRP A 294 -16.29 29.07 15.79
CA TRP A 294 -17.65 28.53 15.76
C TRP A 294 -18.09 28.07 17.15
N ILE A 295 -18.31 29.07 17.99
CA ILE A 295 -18.84 28.94 19.34
C ILE A 295 -20.28 29.44 19.42
N ASP A 296 -20.99 29.05 20.49
CA ASP A 296 -22.26 29.66 20.83
C ASP A 296 -22.07 31.13 21.24
N GLY A 297 -23.00 32.01 20.87
CA GLY A 297 -22.90 33.46 21.13
C GLY A 297 -21.76 34.19 20.39
N ARG A 298 -21.19 33.60 19.32
CA ARG A 298 -20.07 34.19 18.55
C ARG A 298 -20.35 35.61 18.04
N SER A 299 -19.32 36.46 18.05
CA SER A 299 -19.38 37.82 17.50
C SER A 299 -19.52 37.83 15.97
N ALA A 300 -19.89 38.99 15.40
CA ALA A 300 -19.91 39.19 13.95
C ALA A 300 -18.53 38.93 13.32
N THR A 301 -17.46 39.36 13.98
CA THR A 301 -16.08 39.10 13.56
C THR A 301 -15.75 37.60 13.63
N GLY A 302 -16.11 36.91 14.72
CA GLY A 302 -15.92 35.46 14.84
C GLY A 302 -16.66 34.68 13.75
N THR A 303 -17.87 35.12 13.40
CA THR A 303 -18.66 34.56 12.29
C THR A 303 -17.96 34.77 10.94
N ALA A 304 -17.44 35.98 10.68
CA ALA A 304 -16.70 36.26 9.45
C ALA A 304 -15.43 35.40 9.32
N VAL A 305 -14.70 35.21 10.43
CA VAL A 305 -13.50 34.35 10.47
C VAL A 305 -13.87 32.88 10.22
N ALA A 306 -14.95 32.38 10.82
CA ALA A 306 -15.44 31.03 10.58
C ALA A 306 -15.77 30.80 9.10
N TRP A 307 -16.50 31.73 8.47
CA TRP A 307 -16.82 31.63 7.03
C TRP A 307 -15.58 31.74 6.15
N THR A 308 -14.60 32.56 6.53
CA THR A 308 -13.32 32.64 5.83
C THR A 308 -12.56 31.31 5.92
N GLY A 309 -12.54 30.68 7.10
CA GLY A 309 -11.96 29.36 7.31
C GLY A 309 -12.64 28.27 6.46
N ALA A 310 -13.98 28.28 6.42
CA ALA A 310 -14.75 27.39 5.54
C ALA A 310 -14.43 27.64 4.05
N GLY A 311 -14.25 28.90 3.64
CA GLY A 311 -13.81 29.28 2.30
C GLY A 311 -12.41 28.75 1.95
N VAL A 312 -11.47 28.78 2.89
CA VAL A 312 -10.12 28.18 2.74
C VAL A 312 -10.23 26.67 2.54
N ILE A 313 -11.06 25.98 3.34
CA ILE A 313 -11.30 24.54 3.20
C ILE A 313 -11.91 24.21 1.82
N ALA A 314 -12.91 24.98 1.38
CA ALA A 314 -13.53 24.82 0.07
C ALA A 314 -12.54 25.06 -1.09
N ALA A 315 -11.67 26.06 -0.97
CA ALA A 315 -10.61 26.32 -1.95
C ALA A 315 -9.59 25.18 -1.99
N ALA A 316 -9.18 24.64 -0.84
CA ALA A 316 -8.33 23.47 -0.76
C ALA A 316 -8.98 22.24 -1.41
N ALA A 317 -10.26 21.98 -1.09
CA ALA A 317 -11.06 20.91 -1.67
C ALA A 317 -11.15 21.02 -3.21
N ALA A 318 -11.36 22.24 -3.73
CA ALA A 318 -11.36 22.50 -5.17
C ALA A 318 -9.98 22.25 -5.78
N LEU A 319 -8.89 22.74 -5.18
CA LEU A 319 -7.54 22.56 -5.70
C LEU A 319 -7.12 21.09 -5.75
N VAL A 320 -7.44 20.29 -4.73
CA VAL A 320 -7.12 18.86 -4.75
C VAL A 320 -8.01 18.11 -5.75
N SER A 321 -9.28 18.50 -5.91
CA SER A 321 -10.21 17.89 -6.87
C SER A 321 -9.85 18.19 -8.32
N LEU A 322 -9.36 19.41 -8.61
CA LEU A 322 -9.02 19.87 -9.96
C LEU A 322 -7.65 19.37 -10.45
N ARG A 323 -7.05 18.41 -9.75
CA ARG A 323 -5.76 17.82 -10.08
C ARG A 323 -5.89 16.80 -11.22
N THR A 324 -4.90 16.77 -12.12
CA THR A 324 -5.00 16.11 -13.45
C THR A 324 -3.70 15.43 -13.89
N ASP A 325 -2.68 15.36 -13.05
CA ASP A 325 -1.36 14.75 -13.32
C ASP A 325 -1.37 13.26 -12.98
N ASP A 326 -2.43 12.57 -13.41
CA ASP A 326 -2.96 11.37 -12.76
C ASP A 326 -2.56 10.07 -13.44
N ASP A 327 -2.23 10.13 -14.72
CA ASP A 327 -2.18 8.96 -15.60
C ASP A 327 -0.75 8.59 -16.05
N GLY A 328 0.29 9.15 -15.42
CA GLY A 328 1.68 8.90 -15.86
C GLY A 328 1.99 9.45 -17.27
N VAL A 329 1.11 10.30 -17.81
CA VAL A 329 1.45 11.25 -18.87
C VAL A 329 2.00 12.48 -18.17
N GLU A 330 3.18 12.97 -18.58
CA GLU A 330 3.74 14.21 -18.03
C GLU A 330 2.85 15.40 -18.39
N VAL A 331 1.81 15.63 -17.59
CA VAL A 331 1.09 16.88 -17.61
C VAL A 331 1.90 17.84 -16.74
N VAL A 332 2.68 18.71 -17.38
CA VAL A 332 3.25 19.87 -16.67
C VAL A 332 2.07 20.60 -16.04
N PRO A 333 1.92 20.59 -14.70
CA PRO A 333 0.78 21.24 -14.09
C PRO A 333 0.85 22.73 -14.45
N PRO A 334 -0.29 23.37 -14.74
CA PRO A 334 -0.27 24.79 -15.04
C PRO A 334 0.38 25.55 -13.86
N PRO A 335 1.23 26.55 -14.14
CA PRO A 335 2.11 27.16 -13.15
C PRO A 335 1.35 27.85 -12.00
N TRP A 336 0.07 28.18 -12.20
CA TRP A 336 -0.79 28.75 -11.17
C TRP A 336 -1.17 27.75 -10.08
N LYS A 337 -1.22 26.44 -10.34
CA LYS A 337 -1.68 25.45 -9.34
C LYS A 337 -0.79 25.41 -8.08
N PRO A 338 0.55 25.29 -8.19
CA PRO A 338 1.43 25.38 -7.02
C PRO A 338 1.30 26.70 -6.26
N VAL A 339 1.19 27.83 -6.99
CA VAL A 339 1.03 29.16 -6.39
C VAL A 339 -0.30 29.24 -5.63
N ALA A 340 -1.40 28.76 -6.22
CA ALA A 340 -2.71 28.76 -5.59
C ALA A 340 -2.74 27.91 -4.30
N SER A 341 -2.06 26.76 -4.28
CA SER A 341 -1.94 25.96 -3.05
C SER A 341 -1.16 26.68 -1.95
N VAL A 342 -0.11 27.43 -2.30
CA VAL A 342 0.61 28.28 -1.33
C VAL A 342 -0.27 29.43 -0.86
N VAL A 343 -1.05 30.06 -1.75
CA VAL A 343 -2.03 31.10 -1.37
C VAL A 343 -3.06 30.56 -0.39
N VAL A 344 -3.59 29.35 -0.62
CA VAL A 344 -4.51 28.68 0.31
C VAL A 344 -3.86 28.41 1.66
N PHE A 345 -2.60 27.99 1.69
CA PHE A 345 -1.84 27.84 2.93
C PHE A 345 -1.69 29.17 3.69
N VAL A 346 -1.26 30.23 3.00
CA VAL A 346 -1.09 31.57 3.60
C VAL A 346 -2.43 32.13 4.09
N ALA A 347 -3.50 31.95 3.31
CA ALA A 347 -4.84 32.35 3.72
C ALA A 347 -5.31 31.57 4.96
N GLY A 348 -5.07 30.26 5.01
CA GLY A 348 -5.34 29.42 6.19
C GLY A 348 -4.57 29.90 7.43
N ALA A 349 -3.27 30.18 7.30
CA ALA A 349 -2.45 30.70 8.38
C ALA A 349 -2.94 32.07 8.88
N GLY A 350 -3.27 32.99 7.97
CA GLY A 350 -3.83 34.30 8.31
C GLY A 350 -5.20 34.19 9.00
N THR A 351 -6.05 33.27 8.55
CA THR A 351 -7.36 33.02 9.15
C THR A 351 -7.23 32.42 10.54
N TRP A 352 -6.30 31.49 10.75
CA TRP A 352 -6.01 30.91 12.05
C TRP A 352 -5.44 31.95 13.04
N ALA A 353 -4.49 32.79 12.61
CA ALA A 353 -3.99 33.88 13.44
C ALA A 353 -5.11 34.88 13.81
N MET A 354 -6.03 35.17 12.90
CA MET A 354 -7.20 36.01 13.20
C MET A 354 -8.16 35.31 14.18
N ALA A 355 -8.39 34.00 14.02
CA ALA A 355 -9.21 33.21 14.94
C ALA A 355 -8.65 33.22 16.36
N TRP A 356 -7.34 33.06 16.51
CA TRP A 356 -6.66 33.23 17.80
C TRP A 356 -6.91 34.65 18.34
N ALA A 357 -6.62 35.69 17.57
CA ALA A 357 -6.80 37.07 18.04
C ALA A 357 -8.25 37.40 18.45
N VAL A 358 -9.24 36.84 17.74
CA VAL A 358 -10.66 36.97 18.09
C VAL A 358 -10.99 36.22 19.37
N SER A 359 -10.48 35.00 19.52
CA SER A 359 -10.69 34.19 20.73
C SER A 359 -10.07 34.85 21.97
N ALA A 360 -8.84 35.34 21.86
CA ALA A 360 -8.13 36.06 22.93
C ALA A 360 -8.84 37.35 23.39
N ARG A 361 -9.53 38.04 22.48
CA ARG A 361 -10.27 39.29 22.79
C ARG A 361 -11.70 39.05 23.25
N ALA A 362 -12.20 37.82 23.16
CA ALA A 362 -13.55 37.51 23.55
C ALA A 362 -13.61 37.51 25.08
N ALA A 363 -14.34 38.48 25.66
CA ALA A 363 -14.68 38.48 27.08
C ALA A 363 -15.74 37.40 27.32
N THR A 364 -15.32 36.13 27.31
CA THR A 364 -16.24 34.99 27.38
C THR A 364 -16.46 34.51 28.82
N PRO A 365 -17.67 34.04 29.15
CA PRO A 365 -17.92 33.31 30.39
C PRO A 365 -17.07 32.02 30.47
N ASP A 366 -16.92 31.47 31.68
CA ASP A 366 -15.99 30.38 32.00
C ASP A 366 -16.24 29.04 31.27
N VAL A 367 -17.40 28.88 30.61
CA VAL A 367 -17.73 27.70 29.79
C VAL A 367 -18.42 28.14 28.50
N VAL A 368 -17.73 27.96 27.37
CA VAL A 368 -18.26 28.26 26.03
C VAL A 368 -18.43 26.97 25.25
N ARG A 369 -19.63 26.74 24.71
CA ARG A 369 -19.92 25.59 23.84
C ARG A 369 -19.25 25.77 22.47
N LEU A 370 -18.34 24.87 22.13
CA LEU A 370 -17.63 24.81 20.85
C LEU A 370 -18.47 24.05 19.81
N VAL A 371 -19.50 24.68 19.26
CA VAL A 371 -20.45 24.08 18.30
C VAL A 371 -19.73 23.42 17.10
N GLY A 372 -18.65 24.01 16.60
CA GLY A 372 -17.87 23.43 15.51
C GLY A 372 -17.29 22.05 15.82
N ILE A 373 -16.88 21.80 17.07
CA ILE A 373 -16.31 20.51 17.50
C ILE A 373 -17.36 19.41 17.55
N GLU A 374 -18.64 19.76 17.73
CA GLU A 374 -19.75 18.82 17.72
C GLU A 374 -20.18 18.45 16.30
N VAL A 375 -20.29 19.45 15.42
CA VAL A 375 -20.86 19.27 14.07
C VAL A 375 -19.83 18.73 13.08
N VAL A 376 -18.63 19.30 13.04
CA VAL A 376 -17.67 19.03 11.95
C VAL A 376 -17.25 17.56 11.85
N PRO A 377 -16.92 16.83 12.93
CA PRO A 377 -16.50 15.44 12.80
C PRO A 377 -17.62 14.54 12.25
N ALA A 378 -18.89 14.82 12.56
CA ALA A 378 -20.05 14.11 12.00
C ALA A 378 -20.17 14.33 10.49
N LEU A 379 -20.00 15.56 10.02
CA LEU A 379 -19.96 15.88 8.59
C LEU A 379 -18.81 15.19 7.87
N LEU A 380 -17.62 15.18 8.48
CA LEU A 380 -16.45 14.49 7.92
C LEU A 380 -16.66 12.97 7.85
N GLY A 381 -17.28 12.38 8.88
CA GLY A 381 -17.72 10.98 8.87
C GLY A 381 -18.66 10.68 7.70
N ALA A 382 -19.68 11.51 7.49
CA ALA A 382 -20.62 11.38 6.38
C ALA A 382 -19.94 11.51 5.00
N VAL A 383 -18.97 12.43 4.84
CA VAL A 383 -18.14 12.55 3.63
C VAL A 383 -17.37 11.24 3.38
N LEU A 384 -16.68 10.73 4.39
CA LEU A 384 -15.83 9.53 4.26
C LEU A 384 -16.66 8.29 3.91
N VAL A 385 -17.74 8.03 4.64
CA VAL A 385 -18.63 6.88 4.39
C VAL A 385 -19.36 7.02 3.05
N GLY A 386 -19.83 8.22 2.72
CA GLY A 386 -20.50 8.49 1.44
C GLY A 386 -19.60 8.28 0.23
N ILE A 387 -18.36 8.76 0.28
CA ILE A 387 -17.38 8.51 -0.79
C ILE A 387 -17.02 7.02 -0.83
N GLY A 388 -16.75 6.39 0.31
CA GLY A 388 -16.44 4.95 0.40
C GLY A 388 -17.54 4.05 -0.17
N ALA A 389 -18.81 4.33 0.15
CA ALA A 389 -19.97 3.63 -0.40
C ALA A 389 -20.10 3.85 -1.91
N SER A 390 -19.96 5.09 -2.39
CA SER A 390 -19.98 5.38 -3.84
C SER A 390 -18.89 4.63 -4.61
N ALA A 391 -17.73 4.42 -3.97
CA ALA A 391 -16.57 3.78 -4.57
C ALA A 391 -16.74 2.26 -4.77
N LEU A 392 -17.72 1.63 -4.13
CA LEU A 392 -18.08 0.22 -4.36
C LEU A 392 -18.56 -0.03 -5.80
N VAL A 393 -19.06 1.01 -6.49
CA VAL A 393 -19.65 0.89 -7.83
C VAL A 393 -18.90 1.66 -8.92
N TRP A 394 -17.81 2.37 -8.61
CA TRP A 394 -17.10 3.18 -9.62
C TRP A 394 -16.65 2.36 -10.84
N ARG A 395 -16.13 1.14 -10.62
CA ARG A 395 -15.70 0.28 -11.72
C ARG A 395 -16.87 -0.24 -12.56
N SER A 396 -17.98 -0.63 -11.92
CA SER A 396 -19.17 -1.17 -12.59
C SER A 396 -20.00 -0.09 -13.30
N ALA A 397 -20.04 1.13 -12.75
CA ALA A 397 -20.80 2.26 -13.31
C ALA A 397 -20.17 2.90 -14.55
N GLY A 398 -18.87 2.70 -14.78
CA GLY A 398 -18.16 3.25 -15.94
C GLY A 398 -18.32 4.77 -16.03
N ARG A 399 -18.90 5.28 -17.13
CA ARG A 399 -19.13 6.73 -17.32
C ARG A 399 -20.13 7.32 -16.33
N LEU A 400 -21.03 6.51 -15.78
CA LEU A 400 -22.02 6.95 -14.78
C LEU A 400 -21.40 7.11 -13.38
N ALA A 401 -20.11 6.80 -13.19
CA ALA A 401 -19.41 6.99 -11.92
C ALA A 401 -19.51 8.43 -11.39
N THR A 402 -19.62 9.43 -12.29
CA THR A 402 -19.81 10.84 -11.92
C THR A 402 -21.12 11.10 -11.17
N LEU A 403 -22.21 10.39 -11.52
CA LEU A 403 -23.51 10.53 -10.87
C LEU A 403 -23.48 10.05 -9.41
N TRP A 404 -22.64 9.04 -9.13
CA TRP A 404 -22.45 8.53 -7.77
C TRP A 404 -21.73 9.53 -6.84
N GLY A 405 -21.18 10.63 -7.38
CA GLY A 405 -20.73 11.77 -6.59
C GLY A 405 -21.85 12.48 -5.83
N ALA A 406 -23.12 12.26 -6.20
CA ALA A 406 -24.27 12.78 -5.44
C ALA A 406 -24.44 12.10 -4.07
N VAL A 407 -24.00 10.86 -3.90
CA VAL A 407 -24.15 10.09 -2.65
C VAL A 407 -23.54 10.81 -1.44
N PRO A 408 -22.24 11.16 -1.44
CA PRO A 408 -21.65 11.88 -0.32
C PRO A 408 -22.30 13.26 -0.11
N ALA A 409 -22.70 13.96 -1.17
CA ALA A 409 -23.34 15.26 -1.05
C ALA A 409 -24.71 15.17 -0.33
N VAL A 410 -25.54 14.19 -0.70
CA VAL A 410 -26.85 13.94 -0.06
C VAL A 410 -26.66 13.51 1.39
N ALA A 411 -25.78 12.56 1.67
CA ALA A 411 -25.52 12.10 3.03
C ALA A 411 -25.06 13.25 3.94
N VAL A 412 -24.12 14.08 3.47
CA VAL A 412 -23.63 15.24 4.22
C VAL A 412 -24.70 16.29 4.42
N ALA A 413 -25.52 16.59 3.40
CA ALA A 413 -26.61 17.55 3.53
C ALA A 413 -27.65 17.12 4.57
N CYS A 414 -28.00 15.82 4.60
CA CYS A 414 -28.90 15.28 5.60
C CYS A 414 -28.29 15.32 7.00
N VAL A 415 -27.04 14.89 7.17
CA VAL A 415 -26.35 14.93 8.48
C VAL A 415 -26.16 16.38 8.96
N ALA A 416 -25.87 17.32 8.06
CA ALA A 416 -25.83 18.74 8.39
C ALA A 416 -27.17 19.26 8.89
N ALA A 417 -28.27 18.93 8.21
CA ALA A 417 -29.61 19.32 8.67
C ALA A 417 -29.93 18.70 10.05
N LEU A 418 -29.59 17.43 10.26
CA LEU A 418 -29.82 16.72 11.53
C LEU A 418 -29.04 17.34 12.70
N THR A 419 -27.81 17.81 12.46
CA THR A 419 -26.91 18.33 13.50
C THR A 419 -27.06 19.82 13.74
N LEU A 420 -27.44 20.61 12.74
CA LEU A 420 -27.55 22.07 12.83
C LEU A 420 -28.93 22.56 13.25
N GLU A 421 -29.98 21.78 13.01
CA GLU A 421 -31.37 22.20 13.25
C GLU A 421 -32.03 21.32 14.34
N PRO A 422 -31.78 21.60 15.64
CA PRO A 422 -32.35 20.80 16.73
C PRO A 422 -33.89 20.89 16.79
N SER A 423 -34.48 21.94 16.22
CA SER A 423 -35.94 22.19 16.17
C SER A 423 -36.69 21.39 15.09
N LEU A 424 -36.01 20.50 14.36
CA LEU A 424 -36.67 19.65 13.37
C LEU A 424 -37.74 18.75 14.03
N SER A 425 -38.89 18.65 13.36
CA SER A 425 -39.94 17.71 13.78
C SER A 425 -39.45 16.26 13.69
N ALA A 426 -40.01 15.37 14.52
CA ALA A 426 -39.65 13.95 14.53
C ALA A 426 -39.84 13.28 13.16
N SER A 427 -40.88 13.65 12.41
CA SER A 427 -41.12 13.11 11.06
C SER A 427 -40.08 13.60 10.06
N THR A 428 -39.71 14.89 10.08
CA THR A 428 -38.64 15.42 9.23
C THR A 428 -37.30 14.73 9.53
N ARG A 429 -36.99 14.51 10.81
CA ARG A 429 -35.78 13.79 11.23
C ARG A 429 -35.73 12.38 10.66
N THR A 430 -36.82 11.63 10.79
CA THR A 430 -36.94 10.29 10.21
C THR A 430 -36.74 10.29 8.71
N VAL A 431 -37.33 11.25 7.99
CA VAL A 431 -37.13 11.36 6.53
C VAL A 431 -35.67 11.63 6.19
N LEU A 432 -35.01 12.57 6.88
CA LEU A 432 -33.59 12.89 6.63
C LEU A 432 -32.68 11.69 6.91
N VAL A 433 -32.91 10.96 8.02
CA VAL A 433 -32.18 9.73 8.35
C VAL A 433 -32.40 8.66 7.26
N LEU A 434 -33.65 8.43 6.84
CA LEU A 434 -33.96 7.45 5.80
C LEU A 434 -33.32 7.82 4.46
N VAL A 435 -33.31 9.10 4.09
CA VAL A 435 -32.66 9.58 2.87
C VAL A 435 -31.14 9.38 2.94
N ALA A 436 -30.51 9.75 4.07
CA ALA A 436 -29.08 9.56 4.28
C ALA A 436 -28.68 8.08 4.21
N VAL A 437 -29.36 7.22 4.96
CA VAL A 437 -29.12 5.77 4.96
C VAL A 437 -29.37 5.17 3.58
N SER A 438 -30.46 5.55 2.90
CA SER A 438 -30.76 5.06 1.55
C SER A 438 -29.68 5.45 0.55
N ALA A 439 -29.16 6.68 0.62
CA ALA A 439 -28.06 7.13 -0.23
C ALA A 439 -26.80 6.25 -0.06
N LEU A 440 -26.54 5.76 1.15
CA LEU A 440 -25.42 4.86 1.47
C LEU A 440 -25.68 3.39 1.13
N VAL A 441 -26.92 2.92 1.23
CA VAL A 441 -27.33 1.53 0.95
C VAL A 441 -27.40 1.24 -0.55
N VAL A 442 -27.88 2.19 -1.36
CA VAL A 442 -28.09 1.99 -2.80
C VAL A 442 -26.80 1.57 -3.55
N PRO A 443 -25.63 2.20 -3.35
CA PRO A 443 -24.37 1.73 -3.94
C PRO A 443 -24.00 0.32 -3.50
N THR A 444 -24.18 0.00 -2.21
CA THR A 444 -23.86 -1.31 -1.64
C THR A 444 -24.72 -2.42 -2.25
N LEU A 445 -26.02 -2.18 -2.43
CA LEU A 445 -26.91 -3.11 -3.12
C LEU A 445 -26.51 -3.29 -4.58
N ALA A 446 -26.15 -2.21 -5.29
CA ALA A 446 -25.69 -2.29 -6.68
C ALA A 446 -24.37 -3.08 -6.82
N ALA A 447 -23.45 -2.92 -5.86
CA ALA A 447 -22.22 -3.70 -5.79
C ALA A 447 -22.51 -5.18 -5.50
N ALA A 448 -23.39 -5.48 -4.54
CA ALA A 448 -23.82 -6.84 -4.22
C ALA A 448 -24.47 -7.54 -5.43
N VAL A 449 -25.36 -6.84 -6.15
CA VAL A 449 -25.96 -7.36 -7.40
C VAL A 449 -24.88 -7.65 -8.44
N THR A 450 -23.88 -6.78 -8.59
CA THR A 450 -22.76 -6.99 -9.53
C THR A 450 -21.93 -8.23 -9.16
N ALA A 451 -21.69 -8.44 -7.86
CA ALA A 451 -20.96 -9.58 -7.33
C ALA A 451 -21.74 -10.90 -7.52
N VAL A 452 -23.02 -10.93 -7.12
CA VAL A 452 -23.90 -12.11 -7.25
C VAL A 452 -24.11 -12.48 -8.71
N ALA A 453 -24.26 -11.50 -9.60
CA ALA A 453 -24.40 -11.74 -11.04
C ALA A 453 -23.10 -12.18 -11.73
N GLY A 454 -21.97 -12.23 -11.01
CA GLY A 454 -20.68 -12.68 -11.57
C GLY A 454 -20.19 -11.83 -12.74
N ARG A 455 -20.53 -10.54 -12.81
CA ARG A 455 -20.24 -9.69 -13.98
C ARG A 455 -18.77 -9.31 -14.14
N ARG A 456 -18.00 -9.36 -13.05
CA ARG A 456 -16.59 -8.94 -12.99
C ARG A 456 -15.73 -9.91 -12.17
N PRO A 457 -15.73 -11.20 -12.51
CA PRO A 457 -15.06 -12.22 -11.69
C PRO A 457 -13.54 -12.02 -11.68
N ALA A 458 -13.01 -11.39 -12.74
CA ALA A 458 -11.60 -11.03 -12.93
C ALA A 458 -11.12 -9.85 -12.08
N GLU A 459 -12.01 -9.12 -11.40
CA GLU A 459 -11.66 -7.96 -10.58
C GLU A 459 -11.83 -8.28 -9.09
N GLY A 460 -11.01 -7.68 -8.23
CA GLY A 460 -11.11 -7.86 -6.78
C GLY A 460 -12.47 -7.40 -6.26
N TRP A 461 -13.10 -8.22 -5.42
CA TRP A 461 -14.45 -7.97 -4.90
C TRP A 461 -15.47 -7.59 -6.00
N ALA A 462 -15.40 -8.23 -7.18
CA ALA A 462 -16.24 -7.93 -8.34
C ALA A 462 -16.20 -6.46 -8.81
N GLY A 463 -15.06 -5.80 -8.60
CA GLY A 463 -14.82 -4.39 -8.96
C GLY A 463 -15.07 -3.40 -7.83
N ALA A 464 -15.48 -3.86 -6.64
CA ALA A 464 -15.72 -3.00 -5.47
C ALA A 464 -14.44 -2.63 -4.68
N GLY A 465 -13.27 -3.05 -5.16
CA GLY A 465 -11.96 -2.80 -4.51
C GLY A 465 -11.71 -1.37 -4.03
N PRO A 466 -12.01 -0.31 -4.81
CA PRO A 466 -11.86 1.07 -4.34
C PRO A 466 -12.68 1.35 -3.07
N GLY A 467 -13.95 0.93 -3.04
CA GLY A 467 -14.83 1.10 -1.89
C GLY A 467 -14.40 0.30 -0.68
N VAL A 468 -13.97 -0.96 -0.88
CA VAL A 468 -13.43 -1.80 0.21
C VAL A 468 -12.27 -1.11 0.91
N LEU A 469 -11.29 -0.61 0.15
CA LEU A 469 -10.11 0.07 0.69
C LEU A 469 -10.46 1.40 1.39
N LEU A 470 -11.37 2.21 0.81
CA LEU A 470 -11.80 3.48 1.41
C LEU A 470 -12.63 3.27 2.67
N LEU A 471 -13.51 2.27 2.73
CA LEU A 471 -14.31 1.96 3.91
C LEU A 471 -13.44 1.42 5.06
N SER A 472 -12.47 0.54 4.75
CA SER A 472 -11.46 0.12 5.74
C SER A 472 -10.63 1.31 6.24
N SER A 473 -10.26 2.24 5.36
CA SER A 473 -9.59 3.48 5.74
C SER A 473 -10.45 4.37 6.65
N ALA A 474 -11.74 4.55 6.33
CA ALA A 474 -12.66 5.37 7.09
C ALA A 474 -12.89 4.80 8.50
N ALA A 475 -13.08 3.48 8.61
CA ALA A 475 -13.22 2.81 9.91
C ALA A 475 -11.94 2.91 10.74
N THR A 476 -10.77 2.72 10.13
CA THR A 476 -9.49 2.88 10.83
C THR A 476 -9.33 4.31 11.37
N ALA A 477 -9.69 5.32 10.56
CA ALA A 477 -9.64 6.72 10.98
C ALA A 477 -10.66 7.05 12.09
N ALA A 478 -11.86 6.48 12.04
CA ALA A 478 -12.87 6.61 13.08
C ALA A 478 -12.40 6.00 14.41
N VAL A 479 -11.87 4.77 14.37
CA VAL A 479 -11.28 4.08 15.53
C VAL A 479 -10.16 4.92 16.15
N TYR A 480 -9.23 5.45 15.37
CA TYR A 480 -8.13 6.27 15.88
C TYR A 480 -8.61 7.61 16.45
N SER A 481 -9.61 8.23 15.83
CA SER A 481 -10.18 9.48 16.30
C SER A 481 -10.92 9.28 17.65
N SER A 482 -11.72 8.22 17.77
CA SER A 482 -12.37 7.86 19.03
C SER A 482 -11.38 7.43 20.09
N LEU A 483 -10.34 6.66 19.74
CA LEU A 483 -9.29 6.29 20.68
C LEU A 483 -8.59 7.53 21.24
N ALA A 484 -8.30 8.53 20.40
CA ALA A 484 -7.70 9.78 20.83
C ALA A 484 -8.62 10.56 21.78
N VAL A 485 -9.89 10.73 21.44
CA VAL A 485 -10.84 11.53 22.24
C VAL A 485 -11.27 10.79 23.51
N LEU A 486 -11.89 9.61 23.37
CA LEU A 486 -12.42 8.82 24.48
C LEU A 486 -11.30 8.28 25.37
N GLY A 487 -10.17 7.87 24.78
CA GLY A 487 -9.02 7.39 25.55
C GLY A 487 -8.41 8.50 26.41
N THR A 488 -8.29 9.72 25.87
CA THR A 488 -7.79 10.87 26.65
C THR A 488 -8.76 11.25 27.76
N GLN A 489 -10.06 11.28 27.48
CA GLN A 489 -11.08 11.56 28.47
C GLN A 489 -11.11 10.50 29.59
N TRP A 490 -11.06 9.21 29.24
CA TRP A 490 -10.98 8.11 30.22
C TRP A 490 -9.74 8.23 31.11
N TRP A 491 -8.59 8.57 30.51
CA TRP A 491 -7.35 8.81 31.24
C TRP A 491 -7.47 10.01 32.19
N LEU A 492 -8.01 11.15 31.73
CA LEU A 492 -8.19 12.36 32.53
C LEU A 492 -9.14 12.17 33.71
N ARG A 493 -10.13 11.27 33.60
CA ARG A 493 -11.05 10.88 34.69
C ARG A 493 -10.36 10.04 35.80
N GLY A 494 -9.09 9.66 35.62
CA GLY A 494 -8.32 8.88 36.58
C GLY A 494 -8.51 7.37 36.48
N GLY A 495 -9.11 6.86 35.38
CA GLY A 495 -9.34 5.42 35.14
C GLY A 495 -10.15 4.75 36.26
N VAL A 496 -11.47 4.66 36.13
CA VAL A 496 -12.36 4.14 37.18
C VAL A 496 -11.92 2.76 37.66
N ALA A 497 -11.29 2.71 38.83
CA ALA A 497 -11.35 1.60 39.76
C ALA A 497 -12.39 1.97 40.81
N ASP A 498 -13.66 1.62 40.55
CA ASP A 498 -14.67 1.55 41.60
C ASP A 498 -14.26 0.41 42.54
N GLY A 499 -13.68 0.78 43.67
CA GLY A 499 -13.20 -0.17 44.66
C GLY A 499 -12.86 0.54 45.96
N THR A 500 -13.89 0.75 46.79
CA THR A 500 -13.81 0.81 48.26
C THR A 500 -12.52 1.42 48.85
N GLY A 501 -12.48 2.75 48.95
CA GLY A 501 -11.47 3.45 49.74
C GLY A 501 -12.15 4.49 50.60
N GLU A 502 -12.37 4.18 51.87
CA GLU A 502 -12.86 5.10 52.88
C GLU A 502 -12.07 6.42 52.87
N ALA A 503 -12.80 7.53 52.99
CA ALA A 503 -12.24 8.86 53.14
C ALA A 503 -11.37 8.94 54.40
N GLY A 504 -10.05 8.85 54.21
CA GLY A 504 -9.07 9.12 55.25
C GLY A 504 -8.97 10.61 55.52
N ASP A 505 -9.51 11.02 56.65
CA ASP A 505 -9.35 12.34 57.26
C ASP A 505 -7.85 12.61 57.51
N VAL A 506 -7.29 13.65 56.90
CA VAL A 506 -5.94 14.14 57.21
C VAL A 506 -6.02 15.60 57.61
N ALA A 507 -6.23 15.80 58.92
CA ALA A 507 -5.91 17.05 59.59
C ALA A 507 -4.40 17.11 59.85
N GLY A 508 -3.71 18.12 59.30
CA GLY A 508 -2.30 18.37 59.56
C GLY A 508 -1.80 19.62 58.83
N GLY A 509 -1.52 20.69 59.58
CA GLY A 509 -1.26 22.02 59.06
C GLY A 509 0.09 22.20 58.34
N GLY A 510 0.08 23.05 57.32
CA GLY A 510 1.26 23.55 56.61
C GLY A 510 0.92 23.93 55.17
N LEU A 511 1.07 25.20 54.82
CA LEU A 511 1.29 25.79 53.48
C LEU A 511 0.84 25.06 52.18
N TYR A 512 -0.32 24.40 52.15
CA TYR A 512 -0.91 23.82 50.93
C TYR A 512 -2.26 24.46 50.63
N VAL A 513 -2.46 24.82 49.36
CA VAL A 513 -3.75 25.26 48.82
C VAL A 513 -4.76 24.13 49.03
N PRO A 514 -5.92 24.36 49.68
CA PRO A 514 -6.95 23.35 49.78
C PRO A 514 -7.51 23.12 48.38
N VAL A 515 -7.14 22.00 47.75
CA VAL A 515 -7.92 21.43 46.64
C VAL A 515 -9.12 20.76 47.30
N PRO A 516 -10.36 21.24 47.12
CA PRO A 516 -11.53 20.56 47.66
C PRO A 516 -11.57 19.16 47.04
N ARG A 517 -11.40 18.12 47.86
CA ARG A 517 -11.52 16.71 47.40
C ARG A 517 -12.97 16.26 47.24
N ASP A 518 -13.92 17.03 47.78
CA ASP A 518 -15.35 16.77 47.63
C ASP A 518 -16.00 17.84 46.75
N LEU A 519 -15.91 17.65 45.44
CA LEU A 519 -16.93 18.14 44.52
C LEU A 519 -18.02 17.05 44.48
N PRO A 520 -19.24 17.32 44.98
CA PRO A 520 -20.38 16.46 44.72
C PRO A 520 -20.58 16.43 43.20
N ASP A 521 -20.63 15.22 42.65
CA ASP A 521 -20.63 14.89 41.22
C ASP A 521 -19.36 15.35 40.47
N ARG A 522 -18.46 14.42 40.14
CA ARG A 522 -17.44 14.66 39.11
C ARG A 522 -18.22 15.01 37.83
N PRO A 523 -18.18 16.24 37.30
CA PRO A 523 -18.90 16.55 36.09
C PRO A 523 -18.36 15.63 34.99
N ASP A 524 -19.25 14.89 34.34
CA ASP A 524 -18.89 14.07 33.19
C ASP A 524 -18.25 14.98 32.14
N LEU A 525 -16.95 14.82 31.90
CA LEU A 525 -16.25 15.52 30.81
C LEU A 525 -17.04 15.29 29.52
N TYR A 526 -17.57 16.37 28.93
CA TYR A 526 -18.40 16.28 27.73
C TYR A 526 -17.61 15.72 26.54
N VAL A 527 -18.26 14.85 25.78
CA VAL A 527 -17.72 14.29 24.54
C VAL A 527 -18.70 14.56 23.42
N PRO A 528 -18.23 15.08 22.27
CA PRO A 528 -19.06 15.14 21.09
C PRO A 528 -19.62 13.75 20.73
N PRO A 529 -20.95 13.60 20.57
CA PRO A 529 -21.63 12.31 20.38
C PRO A 529 -21.04 11.44 19.27
N VAL A 530 -20.56 12.07 18.20
CA VAL A 530 -19.93 11.39 17.07
C VAL A 530 -18.73 10.52 17.48
N PHE A 531 -17.91 10.91 18.46
CA PHE A 531 -16.76 10.11 18.87
C PHE A 531 -17.19 8.91 19.72
N THR A 532 -18.26 9.03 20.50
CA THR A 532 -18.92 7.90 21.18
C THR A 532 -19.58 6.96 20.19
N GLU A 533 -20.24 7.47 19.15
CA GLU A 533 -20.85 6.68 18.08
C GLU A 533 -19.78 5.91 17.28
N PHE A 534 -18.66 6.55 16.93
CA PHE A 534 -17.50 5.89 16.31
C PHE A 534 -16.86 4.85 17.25
N GLY A 535 -16.85 5.10 18.56
CA GLY A 535 -16.43 4.14 19.57
C GLY A 535 -17.34 2.91 19.61
N ALA A 536 -18.66 3.11 19.64
CA ALA A 536 -19.65 2.05 19.56
C ALA A 536 -19.56 1.28 18.22
N ALA A 537 -19.30 1.98 17.12
CA ALA A 537 -19.02 1.37 15.83
C ALA A 537 -17.80 0.44 15.88
N THR A 538 -16.79 0.75 16.71
CA THR A 538 -15.62 -0.14 16.94
C THR A 538 -16.05 -1.46 17.57
N VAL A 539 -16.98 -1.44 18.54
CA VAL A 539 -17.54 -2.67 19.15
C VAL A 539 -18.21 -3.53 18.09
N VAL A 540 -19.03 -2.91 17.23
CA VAL A 540 -19.69 -3.59 16.10
C VAL A 540 -18.67 -4.17 15.12
N VAL A 541 -17.66 -3.38 14.73
CA VAL A 541 -16.59 -3.83 13.83
C VAL A 541 -15.81 -5.01 14.43
N LEU A 542 -15.45 -4.97 15.71
CA LEU A 542 -14.73 -6.06 16.38
C LEU A 542 -15.61 -7.31 16.52
N GLY A 543 -16.87 -7.15 16.94
CA GLY A 543 -17.81 -8.26 17.08
C GLY A 543 -18.06 -8.95 15.74
N LEU A 544 -18.33 -8.17 14.70
CA LEU A 544 -18.47 -8.68 13.34
C LEU A 544 -17.16 -9.27 12.83
N PHE A 545 -16.00 -8.66 13.10
CA PHE A 545 -14.71 -9.22 12.72
C PHE A 545 -14.47 -10.59 13.35
N VAL A 546 -14.82 -10.79 14.62
CA VAL A 546 -14.74 -12.10 15.28
C VAL A 546 -15.68 -13.10 14.59
N VAL A 547 -16.93 -12.74 14.33
CA VAL A 547 -17.88 -13.57 13.59
C VAL A 547 -17.33 -13.93 12.20
N LEU A 548 -16.76 -12.96 11.49
CA LEU A 548 -16.20 -13.12 10.16
C LEU A 548 -14.90 -13.94 10.17
N ALA A 549 -14.07 -13.82 11.20
CA ALA A 549 -12.89 -14.65 11.40
C ALA A 549 -13.31 -16.11 11.66
N LEU A 550 -14.35 -16.34 12.45
CA LEU A 550 -14.94 -17.67 12.61
C LEU A 550 -15.50 -18.20 11.27
N ILE A 551 -16.16 -17.36 10.47
CA ILE A 551 -16.61 -17.73 9.11
C ILE A 551 -15.43 -17.98 8.16
N ALA A 552 -14.30 -17.29 8.33
CA ALA A 552 -13.10 -17.49 7.51
C ALA A 552 -12.36 -18.80 7.87
N VAL A 553 -12.44 -19.23 9.13
CA VAL A 553 -11.88 -20.50 9.63
C VAL A 553 -12.87 -21.67 9.48
N ALA A 554 -14.18 -21.39 9.42
CA ALA A 554 -15.23 -22.39 9.21
C ALA A 554 -15.00 -23.31 8.00
N PRO A 555 -14.46 -22.85 6.85
CA PRO A 555 -14.00 -23.72 5.78
C PRO A 555 -13.06 -24.83 6.24
N ALA A 556 -12.07 -24.52 7.06
CA ALA A 556 -11.13 -25.52 7.56
C ALA A 556 -11.86 -26.57 8.41
N VAL A 557 -12.87 -26.17 9.20
CA VAL A 557 -13.73 -27.09 9.97
C VAL A 557 -14.63 -27.92 9.05
N VAL A 558 -15.26 -27.30 8.05
CA VAL A 558 -16.13 -27.97 7.09
C VAL A 558 -15.35 -28.95 6.23
N ASP A 559 -14.15 -28.57 5.78
CA ASP A 559 -13.27 -29.41 4.98
C ASP A 559 -12.72 -30.56 5.82
N LEU A 560 -12.39 -30.32 7.09
CA LEU A 560 -12.04 -31.36 8.06
C LEU A 560 -13.18 -32.38 8.23
N ALA A 561 -14.43 -31.90 8.36
CA ALA A 561 -15.62 -32.73 8.55
C ALA A 561 -16.04 -33.48 7.28
N ARG A 562 -15.86 -32.88 6.10
CA ARG A 562 -16.20 -33.49 4.79
C ARG A 562 -15.07 -34.32 4.18
N GLY A 563 -13.94 -34.47 4.87
CA GLY A 563 -12.78 -35.20 4.35
C GLY A 563 -12.09 -34.52 3.15
N ARG A 564 -12.35 -33.23 2.90
CA ARG A 564 -11.81 -32.47 1.77
C ARG A 564 -10.42 -31.90 2.09
N ARG A 565 -9.51 -32.76 2.51
CA ARG A 565 -8.18 -32.37 2.98
C ARG A 565 -7.14 -32.29 1.86
N LEU A 566 -7.40 -32.93 0.73
CA LEU A 566 -6.39 -33.11 -0.30
C LEU A 566 -6.25 -31.84 -1.15
N ILE A 567 -5.08 -31.21 -1.04
CA ILE A 567 -4.62 -30.17 -1.96
C ILE A 567 -3.43 -30.79 -2.71
N PRO A 568 -3.49 -30.97 -4.04
CA PRO A 568 -2.43 -31.64 -4.80
C PRO A 568 -1.19 -30.78 -4.90
N VAL A 569 -0.03 -31.37 -5.19
CA VAL A 569 1.21 -30.63 -5.48
C VAL A 569 1.05 -29.69 -6.68
N ALA A 570 1.90 -28.66 -6.77
CA ALA A 570 1.94 -27.81 -7.94
C ALA A 570 2.33 -28.60 -9.21
N PRO A 571 1.65 -28.42 -10.35
CA PRO A 571 1.99 -29.12 -11.60
C PRO A 571 3.43 -28.86 -12.03
N ARG A 572 4.06 -29.87 -12.63
CA ARG A 572 5.46 -29.83 -13.09
C ARG A 572 6.44 -29.40 -12.01
N THR A 573 6.22 -29.86 -10.78
CA THR A 573 7.23 -29.78 -9.72
C THR A 573 8.39 -30.71 -10.11
N GLU A 574 9.52 -30.12 -10.50
CA GLU A 574 10.74 -30.88 -10.74
C GLU A 574 11.40 -31.25 -9.41
N VAL A 575 11.99 -32.43 -9.35
CA VAL A 575 12.60 -33.00 -8.14
C VAL A 575 14.10 -33.12 -8.33
N ALA A 576 14.89 -32.71 -7.33
CA ALA A 576 16.33 -32.95 -7.35
C ALA A 576 16.66 -34.45 -7.39
N GLU A 577 17.68 -34.83 -8.14
CA GLU A 577 18.19 -36.22 -8.15
C GLU A 577 18.90 -36.60 -6.84
N SER A 578 19.21 -35.61 -5.97
CA SER A 578 19.96 -35.80 -4.73
C SER A 578 19.58 -34.81 -3.61
N GLY A 579 19.69 -35.26 -2.35
CA GLY A 579 19.47 -34.49 -1.12
C GLY A 579 18.35 -35.07 -0.23
N PRO A 580 18.13 -34.52 0.99
CA PRO A 580 17.05 -34.99 1.87
C PRO A 580 15.66 -34.88 1.22
N ALA A 581 15.47 -33.84 0.39
CA ALA A 581 14.25 -33.65 -0.39
C ALA A 581 14.02 -34.77 -1.42
N SER A 582 15.08 -35.31 -2.05
CA SER A 582 14.94 -36.35 -3.09
C SER A 582 14.45 -37.70 -2.54
N LEU A 583 14.47 -37.91 -1.22
CA LEU A 583 13.95 -39.12 -0.55
C LEU A 583 12.44 -39.09 -0.34
N VAL A 584 11.84 -37.89 -0.23
CA VAL A 584 10.43 -37.70 0.14
C VAL A 584 9.61 -37.19 -1.04
N GLN A 585 10.23 -36.39 -1.92
CA GLN A 585 9.57 -35.70 -3.01
C GLN A 585 9.00 -36.60 -4.12
N PRO A 586 9.57 -37.78 -4.45
CA PRO A 586 9.01 -38.67 -5.49
C PRO A 586 7.63 -39.27 -5.15
N ASP A 587 7.31 -39.49 -3.88
CA ASP A 587 6.02 -40.03 -3.40
C ASP A 587 5.26 -39.01 -2.53
N LEU A 588 5.52 -37.72 -2.73
CA LEU A 588 5.01 -36.65 -1.86
C LEU A 588 3.48 -36.64 -1.78
N ASP A 589 2.79 -36.80 -2.91
CA ASP A 589 1.34 -36.84 -2.94
C ASP A 589 0.76 -38.14 -2.37
N GLY A 590 1.48 -39.27 -2.47
CA GLY A 590 1.12 -40.52 -1.80
C GLY A 590 1.20 -40.40 -0.27
N LEU A 591 2.30 -39.81 0.23
CA LEU A 591 2.49 -39.52 1.66
C LEU A 591 1.45 -38.53 2.20
N VAL A 592 1.09 -37.51 1.41
CA VAL A 592 0.04 -36.55 1.78
C VAL A 592 -1.34 -37.20 1.74
N ALA A 593 -1.60 -38.10 0.78
CA ALA A 593 -2.85 -38.85 0.70
C ALA A 593 -3.02 -39.81 1.90
N ASP A 594 -1.98 -40.54 2.27
CA ASP A 594 -1.96 -41.40 3.46
C ASP A 594 -2.18 -40.58 4.74
N ALA A 595 -1.46 -39.46 4.89
CA ALA A 595 -1.66 -38.53 6.01
C ALA A 595 -3.09 -37.95 6.05
N ALA A 596 -3.68 -37.64 4.90
CA ALA A 596 -5.05 -37.15 4.81
C ALA A 596 -6.08 -38.22 5.22
N ALA A 597 -5.79 -39.50 4.93
CA ALA A 597 -6.58 -40.68 5.32
C ALA A 597 -6.38 -41.08 6.79
N GLY A 598 -5.43 -40.48 7.51
CA GLY A 598 -5.14 -40.75 8.92
C GLY A 598 -4.00 -41.74 9.16
N GLY A 599 -3.20 -42.03 8.14
CA GLY A 599 -1.98 -42.85 8.25
C GLY A 599 -0.84 -42.18 9.03
N ASP A 600 0.13 -42.99 9.43
CA ASP A 600 1.30 -42.58 10.20
C ASP A 600 2.46 -42.15 9.28
N ALA A 601 2.26 -41.00 8.62
CA ALA A 601 3.26 -40.37 7.75
C ALA A 601 3.60 -38.96 8.28
N PRO A 602 4.54 -38.82 9.24
CA PRO A 602 4.85 -37.52 9.87
C PRO A 602 5.25 -36.41 8.89
N ALA A 603 6.00 -36.77 7.83
CA ALA A 603 6.37 -35.84 6.76
C ALA A 603 5.14 -35.36 5.97
N GLY A 604 4.28 -36.30 5.54
CA GLY A 604 3.03 -36.01 4.85
C GLY A 604 2.09 -35.14 5.70
N GLN A 605 1.99 -35.40 7.01
CA GLN A 605 1.19 -34.59 7.94
C GLN A 605 1.71 -33.15 8.06
N ARG A 606 3.02 -32.95 8.15
CA ARG A 606 3.61 -31.59 8.21
C ARG A 606 3.34 -30.84 6.91
N ILE A 607 3.54 -31.45 5.75
CA ILE A 607 3.29 -30.84 4.43
C ILE A 607 1.80 -30.49 4.27
N LEU A 608 0.91 -31.42 4.59
CA LEU A 608 -0.53 -31.21 4.54
C LEU A 608 -0.95 -30.01 5.40
N ARG A 609 -0.45 -29.90 6.63
CA ARG A 609 -0.72 -28.75 7.51
C ARG A 609 -0.24 -27.44 6.89
N ALA A 610 0.93 -27.42 6.26
CA ALA A 610 1.44 -26.24 5.59
C ALA A 610 0.60 -25.85 4.36
N ARG A 611 0.18 -26.81 3.52
CA ARG A 611 -0.74 -26.57 2.40
C ARG A 611 -2.08 -26.01 2.88
N LEU A 612 -2.66 -26.58 3.95
CA LEU A 612 -3.92 -26.11 4.53
C LEU A 612 -3.79 -24.69 5.14
N ALA A 613 -2.68 -24.40 5.82
CA ALA A 613 -2.41 -23.06 6.36
C ALA A 613 -2.27 -22.02 5.24
N ALA A 614 -1.54 -22.34 4.16
CA ALA A 614 -1.42 -21.49 2.99
C ALA A 614 -2.79 -21.27 2.30
N ALA A 615 -3.58 -22.33 2.14
CA ALA A 615 -4.93 -22.24 1.59
C ALA A 615 -5.85 -21.37 2.44
N LEU A 616 -5.76 -21.42 3.77
CA LEU A 616 -6.49 -20.52 4.66
C LEU A 616 -6.05 -19.07 4.45
N ALA A 617 -4.74 -18.81 4.36
CA ALA A 617 -4.20 -17.48 4.11
C ALA A 617 -4.67 -16.89 2.76
N HIS A 618 -4.78 -17.71 1.72
CA HIS A 618 -5.27 -17.29 0.40
C HIS A 618 -6.71 -16.77 0.40
N ARG A 619 -7.48 -17.00 1.48
CA ARG A 619 -8.84 -16.45 1.67
C ARG A 619 -8.85 -15.05 2.29
N ALA A 620 -7.69 -14.42 2.50
CA ALA A 620 -7.58 -13.09 3.08
C ALA A 620 -8.43 -12.03 2.34
N GLU A 621 -8.61 -12.14 1.02
CA GLU A 621 -9.50 -11.25 0.25
C GLU A 621 -10.94 -11.28 0.77
N VAL A 622 -11.47 -12.47 1.09
CA VAL A 622 -12.82 -12.63 1.64
C VAL A 622 -12.91 -11.95 3.00
N GLY A 623 -11.90 -12.16 3.85
CA GLY A 623 -11.81 -11.54 5.18
C GLY A 623 -11.78 -10.01 5.12
N VAL A 624 -10.96 -9.44 4.22
CA VAL A 624 -10.87 -7.97 4.02
C VAL A 624 -12.19 -7.41 3.47
N GLY A 625 -12.83 -8.11 2.53
CA GLY A 625 -14.14 -7.71 2.00
C GLY A 625 -15.20 -7.70 3.10
N ALA A 626 -15.20 -8.72 3.96
CA ALA A 626 -16.13 -8.82 5.06
C ALA A 626 -15.88 -7.75 6.14
N LEU A 627 -14.62 -7.44 6.45
CA LEU A 627 -14.25 -6.32 7.32
C LEU A 627 -14.76 -4.99 6.76
N ALA A 628 -14.66 -4.76 5.44
CA ALA A 628 -15.20 -3.55 4.82
C ALA A 628 -16.74 -3.48 4.90
N VAL A 629 -17.45 -4.61 4.79
CA VAL A 629 -18.90 -4.66 5.03
C VAL A 629 -19.23 -4.33 6.49
N ALA A 630 -18.49 -4.90 7.45
CA ALA A 630 -18.66 -4.59 8.87
C ALA A 630 -18.39 -3.11 9.17
N ALA A 631 -17.32 -2.55 8.61
CA ALA A 631 -16.98 -1.13 8.68
C ALA A 631 -18.10 -0.25 8.12
N TRP A 632 -18.59 -0.56 6.92
CA TRP A 632 -19.68 0.18 6.28
C TRP A 632 -20.96 0.13 7.12
N LEU A 633 -21.34 -1.05 7.61
CA LEU A 633 -22.54 -1.22 8.43
C LEU A 633 -22.42 -0.41 9.73
N ALA A 634 -21.31 -0.56 10.45
CA ALA A 634 -21.09 0.11 11.72
C ALA A 634 -21.11 1.65 11.58
N LEU A 635 -20.43 2.19 10.55
CA LEU A 635 -20.40 3.62 10.30
C LEU A 635 -21.72 4.18 9.72
N THR A 636 -22.48 3.38 8.98
CA THR A 636 -23.81 3.80 8.48
C THR A 636 -24.83 3.84 9.62
N LEU A 637 -24.72 2.92 10.59
CA LEU A 637 -25.59 2.85 11.75
C LEU A 637 -25.41 4.03 12.73
N THR A 638 -24.31 4.80 12.65
CA THR A 638 -24.16 6.00 13.49
C THR A 638 -25.14 7.12 13.11
N ILE A 639 -25.71 7.10 11.89
CA ILE A 639 -26.67 8.13 11.44
C ILE A 639 -28.06 7.99 12.10
N PRO A 640 -28.70 6.80 12.13
CA PRO A 640 -29.99 6.64 12.80
C PRO A 640 -29.90 6.57 14.32
N LEU A 641 -28.75 6.17 14.86
CA LEU A 641 -28.54 5.99 16.30
C LEU A 641 -28.17 7.31 16.96
N ARG A 642 -28.66 7.52 18.18
CA ARG A 642 -28.28 8.65 19.04
C ARG A 642 -27.81 8.13 20.40
N THR A 643 -26.88 8.84 21.01
CA THR A 643 -26.38 8.52 22.35
C THR A 643 -27.32 9.06 23.43
N PRO A 644 -27.33 8.46 24.63
CA PRO A 644 -28.17 8.93 25.74
C PRO A 644 -27.97 10.43 26.07
N ASP A 645 -26.73 10.91 25.91
CA ASP A 645 -26.34 12.29 26.24
C ASP A 645 -26.73 13.32 25.15
N ASP A 646 -27.18 12.89 23.97
CA ASP A 646 -27.68 13.77 22.91
C ASP A 646 -28.95 13.20 22.26
N PRO A 647 -30.14 13.59 22.75
CA PRO A 647 -31.41 13.09 22.20
C PRO A 647 -31.73 13.66 20.80
N THR A 648 -30.90 14.55 20.25
CA THR A 648 -31.24 15.34 19.06
C THR A 648 -30.65 14.79 17.75
N THR A 649 -29.61 13.95 17.79
CA THR A 649 -28.83 13.55 16.59
C THR A 649 -29.30 12.30 15.85
N GLY A 650 -30.42 11.69 16.23
CA GLY A 650 -30.93 10.47 15.58
C GLY A 650 -32.40 10.19 15.89
N VAL A 651 -32.85 9.00 15.51
CA VAL A 651 -34.25 8.55 15.67
C VAL A 651 -34.40 7.31 16.56
N ALA A 652 -33.31 6.62 16.87
CA ALA A 652 -33.30 5.44 17.73
C ALA A 652 -32.15 5.52 18.74
N ASP A 653 -32.38 5.06 19.96
CA ASP A 653 -31.33 5.07 20.99
C ASP A 653 -30.30 3.97 20.72
N ALA A 654 -29.01 4.31 20.84
CA ALA A 654 -27.94 3.34 20.78
C ALA A 654 -28.07 2.34 21.94
N PRO A 655 -27.93 1.02 21.71
CA PRO A 655 -27.92 0.05 22.80
C PRO A 655 -26.87 0.40 23.84
N ALA A 656 -27.25 0.49 25.12
CA ALA A 656 -26.35 0.85 26.23
C ALA A 656 -25.08 -0.02 26.22
N LEU A 657 -25.22 -1.33 25.96
CA LEU A 657 -24.11 -2.26 25.84
C LEU A 657 -23.04 -1.82 24.82
N LEU A 658 -23.42 -1.24 23.67
CA LEU A 658 -22.45 -0.78 22.67
C LEU A 658 -21.72 0.48 23.12
N VAL A 659 -22.40 1.37 23.83
CA VAL A 659 -21.82 2.60 24.38
C VAL A 659 -20.87 2.24 25.54
N ASP A 660 -21.31 1.40 26.47
CA ASP A 660 -20.53 0.97 27.64
C ASP A 660 -19.26 0.20 27.24
N LEU A 661 -19.34 -0.61 26.18
CA LEU A 661 -18.19 -1.38 25.67
C LEU A 661 -17.26 -0.56 24.76
N ALA A 662 -17.61 0.67 24.37
CA ALA A 662 -16.83 1.46 23.42
C ALA A 662 -15.40 1.71 23.93
N VAL A 663 -15.25 2.19 25.17
CA VAL A 663 -13.93 2.47 25.77
C VAL A 663 -13.12 1.19 26.00
N PRO A 664 -13.67 0.11 26.60
CA PRO A 664 -12.97 -1.19 26.69
C PRO A 664 -12.52 -1.73 25.34
N ALA A 665 -13.36 -1.67 24.31
CA ALA A 665 -13.03 -2.13 22.96
C ALA A 665 -11.88 -1.34 22.35
N LEU A 666 -11.89 -0.01 22.48
CA LEU A 666 -10.78 0.85 22.06
C LEU A 666 -9.49 0.55 22.85
N GLY A 667 -9.60 0.24 24.14
CA GLY A 667 -8.50 -0.22 24.98
C GLY A 667 -7.89 -1.53 24.45
N VAL A 668 -8.71 -2.50 24.07
CA VAL A 668 -8.25 -3.76 23.43
C VAL A 668 -7.53 -3.46 22.12
N VAL A 669 -8.05 -2.55 21.29
CA VAL A 669 -7.37 -2.12 20.04
C VAL A 669 -6.03 -1.47 20.33
N ALA A 670 -5.96 -0.57 21.32
CA ALA A 670 -4.72 0.10 21.70
C ALA A 670 -3.66 -0.89 22.20
N VAL A 671 -4.05 -1.83 23.07
CA VAL A 671 -3.17 -2.90 23.57
C VAL A 671 -2.72 -3.80 22.42
N ALA A 672 -3.62 -4.17 21.50
CA ALA A 672 -3.27 -4.98 20.34
C ALA A 672 -2.27 -4.28 19.41
N LEU A 673 -2.43 -2.97 19.17
CA LEU A 673 -1.50 -2.16 18.40
C LEU A 673 -0.12 -2.07 19.07
N LEU A 674 -0.09 -1.85 20.40
CA LEU A 674 1.15 -1.81 21.18
C LEU A 674 1.84 -3.18 21.21
N ALA A 675 1.10 -4.26 21.47
CA ALA A 675 1.61 -5.63 21.46
C ALA A 675 2.15 -5.98 20.07
N SER A 676 1.45 -5.62 18.99
CA SER A 676 1.92 -5.81 17.62
C SER A 676 3.21 -5.03 17.34
N ALA A 677 3.29 -3.78 17.81
CA ALA A 677 4.49 -2.96 17.70
C ALA A 677 5.67 -3.51 18.52
N LEU A 678 5.41 -4.15 19.67
CA LEU A 678 6.42 -4.80 20.52
C LEU A 678 6.93 -6.11 19.92
N VAL A 679 6.02 -7.02 19.50
CA VAL A 679 6.37 -8.32 18.91
C VAL A 679 7.18 -8.14 17.62
N GLY A 680 6.80 -7.17 16.78
CA GLY A 680 7.60 -6.88 15.59
C GLY A 680 8.99 -6.33 15.90
N ALA A 681 9.32 -6.01 17.16
CA ALA A 681 10.60 -5.39 17.55
C ALA A 681 11.63 -6.45 17.88
N THR A 682 11.15 -7.61 18.32
CA THR A 682 11.94 -8.73 18.76
C THR A 682 12.08 -9.80 17.68
N GLU A 683 11.10 -9.94 16.79
CA GLU A 683 11.14 -10.98 15.75
C GLU A 683 11.34 -10.43 14.33
N SER A 684 12.25 -11.07 13.57
CA SER A 684 12.45 -10.86 12.12
C SER A 684 11.26 -11.31 11.25
N HIS A 685 10.17 -11.77 11.87
CA HIS A 685 9.02 -12.42 11.23
C HIS A 685 7.70 -11.65 11.35
N ALA A 686 7.74 -10.32 11.51
CA ALA A 686 6.56 -9.44 11.48
C ALA A 686 5.92 -9.36 10.07
N ARG A 687 5.33 -10.48 9.61
CA ARG A 687 4.97 -10.74 8.20
C ARG A 687 3.64 -10.11 7.71
N PRO A 688 2.56 -9.94 8.50
CA PRO A 688 1.32 -9.34 7.99
C PRO A 688 1.43 -7.84 7.69
N TRP A 689 2.06 -7.08 8.60
CA TRP A 689 2.25 -5.63 8.45
C TRP A 689 3.18 -5.29 7.29
N GLY A 690 4.20 -6.10 7.04
CA GLY A 690 5.13 -5.88 5.93
C GLY A 690 4.44 -5.91 4.56
N LEU A 691 3.48 -6.81 4.36
CA LEU A 691 2.78 -6.93 3.08
C LEU A 691 1.83 -5.75 2.83
N LEU A 692 1.04 -5.37 3.84
CA LEU A 692 0.19 -4.18 3.75
C LEU A 692 1.05 -2.93 3.51
N TRP A 693 2.20 -2.83 4.19
CA TRP A 693 3.12 -1.72 4.02
C TRP A 693 3.72 -1.67 2.61
N ASP A 694 4.20 -2.79 2.09
CA ASP A 694 4.77 -2.87 0.75
C ASP A 694 3.76 -2.56 -0.34
N LEU A 695 2.49 -2.94 -0.15
CA LEU A 695 1.41 -2.55 -1.04
C LEU A 695 1.22 -1.03 -1.06
N MET A 696 1.20 -0.39 0.10
CA MET A 696 1.08 1.07 0.22
C MET A 696 2.30 1.80 -0.34
N CYS A 697 3.49 1.22 -0.24
CA CYS A 697 4.75 1.81 -0.72
C CYS A 697 5.11 1.44 -2.17
N PHE A 698 4.41 0.49 -2.79
CA PHE A 698 4.60 0.21 -4.21
C PHE A 698 4.01 1.34 -5.05
N LEU A 699 2.80 1.79 -4.72
CA LEU A 699 2.05 2.73 -5.55
C LEU A 699 2.43 4.20 -5.31
N PRO A 700 2.43 5.06 -6.36
CA PRO A 700 2.63 6.50 -6.18
C PRO A 700 1.57 7.13 -5.28
N ARG A 701 1.96 8.15 -4.51
CA ARG A 701 1.08 8.92 -3.61
C ARG A 701 0.18 9.90 -4.37
N SER A 702 -0.85 9.42 -5.05
CA SER A 702 -1.69 10.28 -5.91
C SER A 702 -2.87 10.95 -5.19
N ALA A 703 -3.26 10.46 -4.02
CA ALA A 703 -4.40 10.97 -3.26
C ALA A 703 -3.97 11.73 -1.99
N HIS A 704 -3.28 11.06 -1.06
CA HIS A 704 -2.98 11.59 0.27
C HIS A 704 -1.48 11.91 0.45
N PRO A 705 -1.12 13.16 0.82
CA PRO A 705 0.28 13.59 0.90
C PRO A 705 1.05 12.95 2.08
N PHE A 706 0.36 12.58 3.17
CA PHE A 706 0.97 11.95 4.35
C PHE A 706 1.00 10.42 4.30
N GLY A 707 0.57 9.81 3.18
CA GLY A 707 0.76 8.37 2.99
C GLY A 707 2.26 8.02 2.92
N PRO A 708 2.60 6.73 3.13
CA PRO A 708 3.98 6.29 3.05
C PRO A 708 4.59 6.55 1.66
N PRO A 709 5.88 6.91 1.57
CA PRO A 709 6.53 7.19 0.30
C PRO A 709 6.60 5.94 -0.57
N SER A 710 6.53 6.14 -1.90
CA SER A 710 6.66 5.03 -2.84
C SER A 710 8.13 4.67 -3.04
N TYR A 711 8.55 3.44 -2.68
CA TYR A 711 9.89 2.97 -3.03
C TYR A 711 9.99 2.67 -4.54
N ALA A 712 8.89 2.30 -5.20
CA ALA A 712 8.91 1.87 -6.60
C ALA A 712 9.25 3.02 -7.55
N GLY A 713 8.86 4.26 -7.21
CA GLY A 713 9.26 5.48 -7.94
C GLY A 713 10.76 5.71 -8.02
N ARG A 714 11.54 5.03 -7.17
CA ARG A 714 13.00 5.01 -7.21
C ARG A 714 13.55 3.67 -7.66
N ALA A 715 13.12 2.57 -7.04
CA ALA A 715 13.61 1.23 -7.31
C ALA A 715 13.47 0.81 -8.78
N VAL A 716 12.34 1.10 -9.43
CA VAL A 716 12.12 0.71 -10.83
C VAL A 716 13.09 1.44 -11.78
N PRO A 717 13.23 2.79 -11.72
CA PRO A 717 14.26 3.50 -12.47
C PRO A 717 15.69 3.03 -12.18
N GLU A 718 16.05 2.75 -10.92
CA GLU A 718 17.41 2.31 -10.55
C GLU A 718 17.74 0.93 -11.12
N VAL A 719 16.83 -0.04 -10.94
CA VAL A 719 17.00 -1.38 -11.49
C VAL A 719 17.05 -1.33 -13.01
N ARG A 720 16.15 -0.57 -13.67
CA ARG A 720 16.22 -0.35 -15.12
C ARG A 720 17.58 0.20 -15.53
N SER A 721 18.06 1.24 -14.86
CA SER A 721 19.33 1.88 -15.19
C SER A 721 20.50 0.90 -15.06
N ARG A 722 20.48 0.02 -14.06
CA ARG A 722 21.49 -1.05 -13.90
C ARG A 722 21.43 -2.10 -15.01
N VAL A 723 20.23 -2.48 -15.44
CA VAL A 723 20.03 -3.39 -16.58
C VAL A 723 20.58 -2.76 -17.87
N ASP A 724 20.24 -1.50 -18.13
CA ASP A 724 20.70 -0.80 -19.32
C ASP A 724 22.21 -0.54 -19.29
N SER A 725 22.77 -0.22 -18.12
CA SER A 725 24.22 -0.02 -17.93
C SER A 725 25.02 -1.29 -18.22
N TRP A 726 24.49 -2.46 -17.81
CA TRP A 726 25.05 -3.76 -18.14
C TRP A 726 24.96 -4.04 -19.64
N LEU A 727 23.75 -3.99 -20.22
CA LEU A 727 23.51 -4.34 -21.63
C LEU A 727 24.24 -3.45 -22.62
N THR A 728 24.60 -2.23 -22.23
CA THR A 728 25.38 -1.29 -23.06
C THR A 728 26.87 -1.25 -22.71
N ALA A 729 27.33 -2.13 -21.81
CA ALA A 729 28.72 -2.25 -21.38
C ALA A 729 29.37 -0.93 -20.94
N THR A 730 28.62 -0.12 -20.19
CA THR A 730 29.08 1.18 -19.66
C THR A 730 30.25 1.10 -18.67
N ASP A 731 30.46 -0.06 -18.07
CA ASP A 731 31.61 -0.38 -17.23
C ASP A 731 32.92 -0.52 -18.02
N LEU A 732 32.85 -0.62 -19.35
CA LEU A 732 34.00 -0.60 -20.24
C LEU A 732 34.18 0.78 -20.88
N PRO A 733 35.43 1.20 -21.16
CA PRO A 733 35.70 2.41 -21.93
C PRO A 733 35.02 2.38 -23.31
N SER A 734 34.54 3.53 -23.76
CA SER A 734 33.95 3.68 -25.09
C SER A 734 34.94 3.25 -26.18
N GLY A 735 34.52 2.34 -27.06
CA GLY A 735 35.34 1.80 -28.13
C GLY A 735 34.86 0.42 -28.60
N PRO A 736 35.61 -0.24 -29.50
CA PRO A 736 35.21 -1.52 -30.11
C PRO A 736 34.99 -2.64 -29.09
N ALA A 737 35.76 -2.65 -27.99
CA ALA A 737 35.62 -3.63 -26.91
C ALA A 737 34.26 -3.53 -26.19
N ARG A 738 33.78 -2.30 -25.97
CA ARG A 738 32.45 -2.05 -25.38
C ARG A 738 31.34 -2.49 -26.32
N GLU A 739 31.46 -2.19 -27.60
CA GLU A 739 30.48 -2.61 -28.61
C GLU A 739 30.41 -4.13 -28.72
N ALA A 740 31.56 -4.81 -28.78
CA ALA A 740 31.63 -6.27 -28.79
C ALA A 740 31.00 -6.90 -27.54
N ALA A 741 31.29 -6.35 -26.35
CA ALA A 741 30.69 -6.82 -25.10
C ALA A 741 29.17 -6.57 -25.03
N ALA A 742 28.69 -5.43 -25.51
CA ALA A 742 27.27 -5.09 -25.51
C ALA A 742 26.42 -6.08 -26.36
N VAL A 743 27.00 -6.66 -27.40
CA VAL A 743 26.34 -7.68 -28.25
C VAL A 743 26.16 -9.00 -27.51
N SER A 744 27.14 -9.41 -26.70
CA SER A 744 27.11 -10.70 -25.99
C SER A 744 26.38 -10.64 -24.64
N ARG A 745 26.22 -9.45 -24.05
CA ARG A 745 25.63 -9.31 -22.71
C ARG A 745 24.14 -9.64 -22.63
N ARG A 746 23.77 -10.33 -21.57
CA ARG A 746 22.40 -10.77 -21.25
C ARG A 746 22.05 -10.48 -19.80
N VAL A 747 20.76 -10.40 -19.49
CA VAL A 747 20.24 -10.16 -18.14
C VAL A 747 19.11 -11.15 -17.83
N VAL A 748 19.18 -11.76 -16.65
CA VAL A 748 18.06 -12.50 -16.05
C VAL A 748 17.65 -11.75 -14.78
N LEU A 749 16.41 -11.25 -14.75
CA LEU A 749 15.80 -10.67 -13.56
C LEU A 749 15.22 -11.80 -12.71
N SER A 750 15.88 -12.15 -11.61
CA SER A 750 15.43 -13.19 -10.68
C SER A 750 14.69 -12.56 -9.50
N ALA A 751 13.37 -12.69 -9.45
CA ALA A 751 12.53 -11.82 -8.66
C ALA A 751 11.57 -12.59 -7.74
N HIS A 752 11.71 -12.37 -6.43
CA HIS A 752 10.91 -13.00 -5.39
C HIS A 752 9.74 -12.13 -4.94
N SER A 753 8.53 -12.68 -4.80
CA SER A 753 7.41 -12.00 -4.13
C SER A 753 7.13 -10.61 -4.72
N MET A 754 7.07 -9.56 -3.89
CA MET A 754 6.93 -8.15 -4.31
C MET A 754 8.02 -7.70 -5.31
N GLY A 755 9.22 -8.30 -5.25
CA GLY A 755 10.28 -8.08 -6.23
C GLY A 755 9.88 -8.50 -7.65
N GLY A 756 9.00 -9.50 -7.80
CA GLY A 756 8.44 -9.91 -9.10
C GLY A 756 7.61 -8.80 -9.75
N VAL A 757 6.90 -8.01 -8.94
CA VAL A 757 6.13 -6.85 -9.43
C VAL A 757 7.06 -5.72 -9.85
N LEU A 758 8.15 -5.48 -9.11
CA LEU A 758 9.19 -4.53 -9.52
C LEU A 758 9.85 -4.98 -10.83
N ALA A 759 10.20 -6.26 -10.98
CA ALA A 759 10.81 -6.79 -12.19
C ALA A 759 9.87 -6.68 -13.40
N ALA A 760 8.57 -6.98 -13.24
CA ALA A 760 7.57 -6.77 -14.27
C ALA A 760 7.48 -5.28 -14.67
N ALA A 761 7.46 -4.38 -13.69
CA ALA A 761 7.48 -2.94 -13.93
C ALA A 761 8.74 -2.49 -14.69
N VAL A 762 9.92 -3.03 -14.36
CA VAL A 762 11.20 -2.77 -15.06
C VAL A 762 11.14 -3.21 -16.52
N VAL A 763 10.59 -4.38 -16.82
CA VAL A 763 10.43 -4.85 -18.21
C VAL A 763 9.48 -3.91 -18.98
N LEU A 764 8.36 -3.51 -18.37
CA LEU A 764 7.37 -2.63 -18.99
C LEU A 764 7.94 -1.22 -19.27
N ILE A 765 8.57 -0.57 -18.30
CA ILE A 765 9.15 0.77 -18.51
C ILE A 765 10.28 0.74 -19.54
N ARG A 766 11.09 -0.33 -19.60
CA ARG A 766 12.13 -0.49 -20.64
C ARG A 766 11.52 -0.63 -22.03
N ALA A 767 10.43 -1.39 -22.14
CA ALA A 767 9.73 -1.55 -23.41
C ALA A 767 9.07 -0.26 -23.88
N GLY A 768 8.47 0.51 -22.97
CA GLY A 768 7.86 1.81 -23.29
C GLY A 768 8.85 2.95 -23.47
N ASN A 769 10.09 2.82 -22.98
CA ASN A 769 11.14 3.81 -23.12
C ASN A 769 12.52 3.14 -23.37
N PRO A 770 12.77 2.60 -24.57
CA PRO A 770 14.02 1.89 -24.86
C PRO A 770 15.23 2.83 -24.96
N VAL A 771 16.39 2.40 -24.45
CA VAL A 771 17.65 3.19 -24.52
C VAL A 771 18.24 3.24 -25.93
N THR A 772 18.04 2.20 -26.72
CA THR A 772 18.46 2.12 -28.13
C THR A 772 17.24 2.04 -29.02
N ALA A 773 17.07 3.00 -29.92
CA ALA A 773 15.98 3.02 -30.89
C ALA A 773 16.12 1.82 -31.87
N PRO A 774 15.04 1.07 -32.16
CA PRO A 774 15.05 0.03 -33.20
C PRO A 774 15.47 0.59 -34.56
N ALA A 775 16.15 -0.23 -35.37
CA ALA A 775 16.41 0.11 -36.77
C ALA A 775 15.09 0.41 -37.50
N GLY A 776 15.00 1.55 -38.19
CA GLY A 776 13.78 2.00 -38.88
C GLY A 776 12.80 2.83 -38.02
N THR A 777 13.15 3.13 -36.77
CA THR A 777 12.47 4.15 -35.95
C THR A 777 13.28 5.44 -35.91
N THR A 778 12.64 6.57 -35.64
CA THR A 778 13.34 7.83 -35.43
C THR A 778 14.22 7.76 -34.17
N GLN A 779 15.14 8.70 -33.97
CA GLN A 779 15.98 8.78 -32.76
C GLN A 779 15.17 8.85 -31.45
N ASP A 780 13.88 9.19 -31.54
CA ASP A 780 12.92 9.27 -30.43
C ASP A 780 12.09 7.97 -30.25
N GLY A 781 12.37 6.90 -31.00
CA GLY A 781 11.68 5.61 -30.86
C GLY A 781 10.27 5.57 -31.45
N THR A 782 9.94 6.53 -32.34
CA THR A 782 8.65 6.58 -33.03
C THR A 782 8.70 5.93 -34.41
N THR A 783 7.60 5.30 -34.82
CA THR A 783 7.39 4.88 -36.21
C THR A 783 7.29 6.10 -37.14
N PRO A 784 7.45 5.93 -38.48
CA PRO A 784 7.27 7.01 -39.45
C PRO A 784 5.92 7.76 -39.34
N ASP A 785 4.89 7.08 -38.83
CA ASP A 785 3.55 7.63 -38.59
C ASP A 785 3.44 8.38 -37.24
N GLY A 786 4.55 8.54 -36.53
CA GLY A 786 4.63 9.25 -35.24
C GLY A 786 4.17 8.44 -34.03
N THR A 787 3.98 7.12 -34.17
CA THR A 787 3.51 6.27 -33.07
C THR A 787 4.68 5.51 -32.38
N ALA A 788 4.93 5.76 -31.10
CA ALA A 788 5.83 4.98 -30.23
C ALA A 788 5.19 3.63 -29.84
N VAL A 789 5.78 2.51 -30.27
CA VAL A 789 5.27 1.17 -29.92
C VAL A 789 6.18 0.55 -28.87
N PRO A 790 5.65 -0.16 -27.84
CA PRO A 790 6.49 -0.90 -26.90
C PRO A 790 7.47 -1.83 -27.61
N VAL A 791 8.76 -1.76 -27.24
CA VAL A 791 9.85 -2.50 -27.88
C VAL A 791 10.33 -3.65 -27.00
N ARG A 792 10.40 -4.85 -27.59
CA ARG A 792 11.01 -6.03 -26.95
C ARG A 792 12.53 -5.95 -27.01
N ASP A 793 13.20 -6.32 -25.92
CA ASP A 793 14.65 -6.57 -25.88
C ASP A 793 14.91 -8.08 -25.72
N PRO A 794 15.43 -8.79 -26.73
CA PRO A 794 15.63 -10.25 -26.69
C PRO A 794 16.69 -10.69 -25.67
N ARG A 795 17.44 -9.75 -25.09
CA ARG A 795 18.55 -10.01 -24.18
C ARG A 795 18.14 -10.08 -22.71
N VAL A 796 16.84 -9.89 -22.41
CA VAL A 796 16.31 -9.86 -21.05
C VAL A 796 15.31 -10.99 -20.83
N GLY A 797 15.57 -11.78 -19.80
CA GLY A 797 14.70 -12.82 -19.30
C GLY A 797 14.20 -12.54 -17.89
N LEU A 798 13.10 -13.18 -17.51
CA LEU A 798 12.44 -13.01 -16.22
C LEU A 798 12.27 -14.37 -15.52
N LEU A 799 12.77 -14.48 -14.30
CA LEU A 799 12.54 -15.61 -13.42
C LEU A 799 11.81 -15.11 -12.18
N THR A 800 10.50 -15.33 -12.09
CA THR A 800 9.71 -14.97 -10.91
C THR A 800 9.50 -16.15 -9.99
N TYR A 801 9.33 -15.91 -8.69
CA TYR A 801 9.01 -16.97 -7.74
C TYR A 801 8.29 -16.44 -6.51
N GLY A 802 7.32 -17.21 -6.01
CA GLY A 802 6.50 -16.81 -4.87
C GLY A 802 5.72 -15.49 -5.10
N VAL A 803 5.27 -15.21 -6.32
CA VAL A 803 4.73 -13.88 -6.70
C VAL A 803 3.21 -13.74 -6.56
N GLN A 804 2.74 -12.50 -6.39
CA GLN A 804 1.31 -12.14 -6.25
C GLN A 804 0.72 -11.48 -7.52
N LEU A 805 1.44 -11.52 -8.64
CA LEU A 805 1.15 -10.76 -9.86
C LEU A 805 -0.29 -10.94 -10.34
N ARG A 806 -0.73 -12.19 -10.55
CA ARG A 806 -2.04 -12.50 -11.14
C ARG A 806 -3.20 -12.41 -10.13
N PRO A 807 -3.17 -13.09 -8.97
CA PRO A 807 -4.35 -13.12 -8.09
C PRO A 807 -4.58 -11.86 -7.27
N TYR A 808 -3.55 -11.10 -6.90
CA TYR A 808 -3.74 -9.87 -6.12
C TYR A 808 -3.56 -8.64 -6.99
N PHE A 809 -2.36 -8.41 -7.55
CA PHE A 809 -2.11 -7.18 -8.29
C PHE A 809 -2.98 -7.06 -9.56
N GLY A 810 -3.14 -8.14 -10.32
CA GLY A 810 -3.93 -8.13 -11.54
C GLY A 810 -5.43 -7.99 -11.32
N ARG A 811 -5.95 -8.40 -10.15
CA ARG A 811 -7.36 -8.24 -9.79
C ARG A 811 -7.65 -6.91 -9.10
N PHE A 812 -6.74 -6.44 -8.24
CA PHE A 812 -6.90 -5.20 -7.46
C PHE A 812 -6.50 -3.95 -8.25
N PHE A 813 -5.56 -4.06 -9.20
CA PHE A 813 -5.11 -2.98 -10.08
C PHE A 813 -5.12 -3.41 -11.55
N PRO A 814 -6.30 -3.69 -12.15
CA PRO A 814 -6.38 -4.27 -13.49
C PRO A 814 -5.69 -3.44 -14.58
N GLU A 815 -5.69 -2.11 -14.45
CA GLU A 815 -5.05 -1.21 -15.40
C GLU A 815 -3.52 -1.20 -15.29
N LEU A 816 -2.95 -1.60 -14.14
CA LEU A 816 -1.51 -1.65 -13.91
C LEU A 816 -0.92 -3.03 -14.24
N LEU A 817 -1.58 -4.10 -13.79
CA LEU A 817 -1.05 -5.47 -13.81
C LEU A 817 -2.14 -6.51 -14.11
N GLY A 818 -3.26 -6.10 -14.68
CA GLY A 818 -4.35 -7.02 -15.03
C GLY A 818 -4.05 -7.91 -16.25
N PRO A 819 -5.01 -8.75 -16.65
CA PRO A 819 -4.87 -9.69 -17.77
C PRO A 819 -4.39 -9.04 -19.07
N SER A 820 -4.88 -7.84 -19.38
CA SER A 820 -4.50 -7.08 -20.58
C SER A 820 -3.11 -6.45 -20.52
N VAL A 821 -2.49 -6.37 -19.34
CA VAL A 821 -1.13 -5.87 -19.15
C VAL A 821 -0.14 -7.02 -19.05
N LEU A 822 -0.48 -8.08 -18.29
CA LEU A 822 0.38 -9.25 -18.15
C LEU A 822 0.35 -10.15 -19.39
N GLY A 823 -0.77 -10.18 -20.12
CA GLY A 823 -0.99 -11.14 -21.21
C GLY A 823 -1.36 -12.53 -20.70
N THR A 824 -1.94 -12.62 -19.50
CA THR A 824 -2.28 -13.89 -18.81
C THR A 824 -3.79 -14.07 -18.72
N PRO A 825 -4.31 -15.31 -18.57
CA PRO A 825 -5.72 -15.57 -18.28
C PRO A 825 -6.25 -14.78 -17.09
N ALA A 826 -7.55 -14.48 -17.09
CA ALA A 826 -8.16 -13.81 -15.95
C ALA A 826 -8.14 -14.73 -14.72
N CYS A 827 -8.26 -14.13 -13.54
CA CYS A 827 -8.22 -14.84 -12.27
C CYS A 827 -9.47 -14.50 -11.47
N THR A 828 -10.19 -15.53 -11.02
CA THR A 828 -11.38 -15.38 -10.19
C THR A 828 -11.03 -15.30 -8.70
N GLY A 829 -12.01 -14.95 -7.86
CA GLY A 829 -11.89 -14.97 -6.40
C GLY A 829 -11.63 -16.35 -5.80
N PRO A 830 -10.99 -16.45 -4.62
CA PRO A 830 -10.81 -17.72 -3.95
C PRO A 830 -12.17 -18.29 -3.50
N ALA A 831 -12.33 -19.60 -3.61
CA ALA A 831 -13.49 -20.33 -3.12
C ALA A 831 -13.52 -20.36 -1.59
N TRP A 832 -14.73 -20.39 -1.01
CA TRP A 832 -14.90 -20.41 0.44
C TRP A 832 -14.46 -21.76 1.04
N THR A 833 -14.91 -22.91 0.50
CA THR A 833 -14.51 -24.28 0.96
C THR A 833 -13.61 -25.01 -0.03
N GLY A 834 -12.83 -25.99 0.42
CA GLY A 834 -11.97 -26.83 -0.40
C GLY A 834 -10.65 -26.16 -0.77
N ASP A 835 -10.06 -26.52 -1.92
CA ASP A 835 -8.97 -25.73 -2.50
C ASP A 835 -9.52 -24.35 -2.89
N PRO A 836 -9.02 -23.24 -2.30
CA PRO A 836 -9.47 -21.89 -2.65
C PRO A 836 -9.32 -21.58 -4.14
N TRP A 837 -8.45 -22.30 -4.87
CA TRP A 837 -8.24 -22.10 -6.30
C TRP A 837 -8.74 -23.27 -7.14
N GLY A 838 -9.48 -24.23 -6.55
CA GLY A 838 -9.90 -25.48 -7.19
C GLY A 838 -10.64 -25.27 -8.51
N ALA A 839 -11.56 -24.30 -8.59
CA ALA A 839 -12.27 -23.98 -9.83
C ALA A 839 -11.33 -23.58 -10.98
N GLN A 840 -10.21 -22.91 -10.69
CA GLN A 840 -9.20 -22.54 -11.69
C GLN A 840 -8.24 -23.68 -12.02
N VAL A 841 -8.14 -24.68 -11.14
CA VAL A 841 -7.37 -25.92 -11.36
C VAL A 841 -8.16 -26.86 -12.27
N GLU A 842 -9.45 -27.04 -12.00
CA GLU A 842 -10.35 -27.96 -12.71
C GLU A 842 -10.75 -27.43 -14.10
N ALA A 843 -10.98 -26.12 -14.22
CA ALA A 843 -11.40 -25.46 -15.45
C ALA A 843 -10.50 -24.25 -15.76
N PRO A 844 -9.25 -24.46 -16.20
CA PRO A 844 -8.37 -23.36 -16.56
C PRO A 844 -8.96 -22.56 -17.72
N GLU A 845 -9.01 -21.23 -17.56
CA GLU A 845 -9.43 -20.34 -18.64
C GLU A 845 -8.47 -20.46 -19.85
N PRO A 846 -9.00 -20.37 -21.08
CA PRO A 846 -8.16 -20.40 -22.27
C PRO A 846 -7.19 -19.20 -22.28
N PRO A 847 -5.93 -19.41 -22.70
CA PRO A 847 -4.94 -18.35 -22.72
C PRO A 847 -5.36 -17.24 -23.70
N PRO A 848 -5.27 -15.95 -23.30
CA PRO A 848 -5.49 -14.86 -24.22
C PRO A 848 -4.36 -14.82 -25.25
N THR A 849 -4.65 -14.38 -26.48
CA THR A 849 -3.58 -14.05 -27.44
C THR A 849 -2.77 -12.87 -26.88
N PRO A 850 -1.48 -13.03 -26.55
CA PRO A 850 -0.73 -11.97 -25.89
C PRO A 850 -0.54 -10.80 -26.86
N GLY A 851 -0.99 -9.60 -26.47
CA GLY A 851 -0.69 -8.39 -27.22
C GLY A 851 0.82 -8.08 -27.18
N ARG A 852 1.36 -7.46 -28.24
CA ARG A 852 2.80 -7.11 -28.33
C ARG A 852 3.31 -6.20 -27.20
N GLY A 853 2.42 -5.44 -26.55
CA GLY A 853 2.73 -4.58 -25.40
C GLY A 853 2.46 -5.21 -24.03
N THR A 854 2.08 -6.49 -23.98
CA THR A 854 1.88 -7.21 -22.71
C THR A 854 3.20 -7.76 -22.17
N LEU A 855 3.31 -7.99 -20.86
CA LEU A 855 4.51 -8.58 -20.26
C LEU A 855 4.89 -9.90 -20.93
N LEU A 856 3.92 -10.81 -21.09
CA LEU A 856 4.14 -12.09 -21.77
C LEU A 856 4.56 -11.88 -23.24
N GLY A 857 3.90 -10.97 -23.96
CA GLY A 857 4.25 -10.64 -25.34
C GLY A 857 5.67 -10.07 -25.49
N LEU A 858 6.11 -9.23 -24.54
CA LEU A 858 7.46 -8.66 -24.51
C LEU A 858 8.52 -9.71 -24.18
N LEU A 859 8.17 -10.79 -23.49
CA LEU A 859 9.08 -11.88 -23.12
C LEU A 859 9.00 -13.07 -24.09
N THR A 860 8.08 -13.06 -25.06
CA THR A 860 7.93 -14.15 -26.04
C THR A 860 8.68 -13.80 -27.34
N PRO A 861 9.57 -14.69 -27.84
CA PRO A 861 10.23 -14.50 -29.14
C PRO A 861 9.24 -14.39 -30.31
N GLY A 862 9.56 -13.54 -31.29
CA GLY A 862 8.76 -13.38 -32.50
C GLY A 862 8.95 -14.52 -33.52
N PRO A 863 8.03 -14.71 -34.48
CA PRO A 863 8.22 -15.65 -35.58
C PRO A 863 9.47 -15.27 -36.41
N GLY A 864 10.45 -16.17 -36.52
CA GLY A 864 11.70 -15.94 -37.26
C GLY A 864 12.92 -15.53 -36.42
N GLU A 865 12.78 -15.38 -35.10
CA GLU A 865 13.92 -15.14 -34.19
C GLU A 865 14.63 -16.42 -33.72
N PHE A 866 14.18 -17.59 -34.20
CA PHE A 866 14.82 -18.86 -33.90
C PHE A 866 16.06 -19.08 -34.77
N PRO A 867 17.12 -19.71 -34.26
CA PRO A 867 18.19 -20.24 -35.09
C PRO A 867 17.60 -21.14 -36.20
N ALA A 868 18.06 -20.97 -37.43
CA ALA A 868 17.61 -21.79 -38.56
C ALA A 868 17.87 -23.28 -38.27
N GLY A 869 16.82 -24.10 -38.22
CA GLY A 869 16.93 -25.57 -38.08
C GLY A 869 16.03 -26.25 -37.05
N THR A 870 15.34 -25.52 -36.16
CA THR A 870 14.39 -26.13 -35.21
C THR A 870 12.99 -26.15 -35.78
N ALA A 871 12.40 -27.33 -35.94
CA ALA A 871 11.01 -27.51 -36.34
C ALA A 871 10.03 -26.75 -35.42
N ALA A 872 8.85 -26.41 -35.95
CA ALA A 872 7.82 -25.52 -35.41
C ALA A 872 7.25 -25.92 -34.03
N ALA A 873 8.04 -25.85 -32.97
CA ALA A 873 7.56 -25.81 -31.61
C ALA A 873 7.03 -24.39 -31.31
N PRO A 874 5.94 -24.24 -30.54
CA PRO A 874 5.46 -22.93 -30.12
C PRO A 874 6.56 -22.19 -29.36
N ALA A 875 6.71 -20.88 -29.64
CA ALA A 875 7.77 -20.07 -29.06
C ALA A 875 7.69 -20.06 -27.53
N ARG A 876 8.74 -20.53 -26.86
CA ARG A 876 8.82 -20.51 -25.40
C ARG A 876 9.15 -19.08 -24.93
N PRO A 877 8.40 -18.52 -23.95
CA PRO A 877 8.73 -17.21 -23.40
C PRO A 877 10.03 -17.27 -22.59
N ALA A 878 10.78 -16.17 -22.59
CA ALA A 878 11.89 -15.90 -21.67
C ALA A 878 11.36 -15.53 -20.27
N TRP A 879 10.33 -16.26 -19.82
CA TRP A 879 9.68 -16.06 -18.53
C TRP A 879 9.35 -17.41 -17.90
N VAL A 880 9.92 -17.68 -16.73
CA VAL A 880 9.51 -18.80 -15.86
C VAL A 880 9.08 -18.25 -14.51
N ASN A 881 8.00 -18.80 -13.96
CA ASN A 881 7.52 -18.53 -12.62
C ASN A 881 7.52 -19.80 -11.77
N LEU A 882 8.07 -19.74 -10.55
CA LEU A 882 8.06 -20.85 -9.60
C LEU A 882 7.08 -20.60 -8.46
N TRP A 883 6.28 -21.62 -8.13
CA TRP A 883 5.32 -21.54 -7.04
C TRP A 883 5.13 -22.92 -6.40
N ARG A 884 4.54 -22.96 -5.20
CA ARG A 884 4.27 -24.22 -4.48
C ARG A 884 3.05 -24.05 -3.58
N ARG A 885 2.43 -25.15 -3.15
CA ARG A 885 1.16 -25.09 -2.40
C ARG A 885 1.33 -24.82 -0.91
N THR A 886 2.55 -24.95 -0.40
CA THR A 886 2.95 -24.54 0.95
C THR A 886 3.28 -23.05 1.05
N ASP A 887 3.32 -22.32 -0.06
CA ASP A 887 3.50 -20.87 -0.06
C ASP A 887 2.16 -20.17 0.17
N PHE A 888 2.08 -19.37 1.23
CA PHE A 888 0.89 -18.61 1.63
C PHE A 888 0.74 -17.25 0.90
N LEU A 889 1.74 -16.87 0.10
CA LEU A 889 1.76 -15.65 -0.72
C LEU A 889 2.20 -15.90 -2.17
N GLY A 890 2.58 -17.13 -2.50
CA GLY A 890 3.10 -17.51 -3.81
C GLY A 890 2.04 -18.13 -4.69
N PHE A 891 1.88 -17.59 -5.88
CA PHE A 891 0.87 -18.02 -6.84
C PHE A 891 1.47 -18.29 -8.22
N PRO A 892 0.78 -19.08 -9.07
CA PRO A 892 1.07 -19.07 -10.50
C PRO A 892 0.82 -17.67 -11.07
N ALA A 893 1.76 -17.19 -11.90
CA ALA A 893 1.70 -15.90 -12.57
C ALA A 893 0.86 -15.95 -13.85
N HIS A 894 0.77 -17.11 -14.53
CA HIS A 894 -0.06 -17.31 -15.72
C HIS A 894 -1.35 -18.07 -15.41
N GLY A 895 -1.28 -19.22 -14.75
CA GLY A 895 -2.46 -20.04 -14.43
C GLY A 895 -2.13 -21.34 -13.70
N TYR A 896 -3.16 -21.95 -13.10
CA TYR A 896 -3.01 -23.19 -12.32
C TYR A 896 -2.86 -24.46 -13.19
N GLY A 897 -3.31 -24.42 -14.44
CA GLY A 897 -3.10 -25.50 -15.41
C GLY A 897 -1.68 -25.51 -16.00
N GLU A 898 -1.35 -26.58 -16.73
CA GLU A 898 -0.06 -26.66 -17.43
C GLU A 898 0.09 -25.55 -18.48
N ASN A 899 1.21 -24.85 -18.48
CA ASN A 899 1.46 -23.73 -19.39
C ASN A 899 2.97 -23.55 -19.69
N ALA A 900 3.44 -22.48 -20.32
CA ALA A 900 4.89 -22.33 -20.59
C ALA A 900 5.65 -21.61 -19.45
N VAL A 901 4.93 -20.87 -18.61
CA VAL A 901 5.49 -19.94 -17.62
C VAL A 901 5.60 -20.58 -16.23
N ASP A 902 4.51 -21.14 -15.69
CA ASP A 902 4.43 -21.58 -14.29
C ASP A 902 4.91 -23.01 -14.04
N ARG A 903 5.84 -23.20 -13.12
CA ARG A 903 6.31 -24.53 -12.68
C ARG A 903 6.22 -24.66 -11.18
N GLY A 904 5.99 -25.88 -10.71
CA GLY A 904 6.06 -26.21 -9.31
C GLY A 904 7.49 -26.17 -8.78
N ALA A 905 7.67 -25.70 -7.55
CA ALA A 905 8.92 -25.81 -6.80
C ALA A 905 8.77 -26.79 -5.64
N GLU A 906 9.90 -27.34 -5.20
CA GLU A 906 9.96 -28.26 -4.07
C GLU A 906 9.36 -27.63 -2.80
N GLU A 907 8.63 -28.45 -2.03
CA GLU A 907 7.95 -28.08 -0.78
C GLU A 907 8.78 -28.43 0.46
N VAL A 908 9.91 -29.09 0.26
CA VAL A 908 10.90 -29.43 1.28
C VAL A 908 12.18 -28.67 0.97
N ASP A 909 12.80 -28.04 1.97
CA ASP A 909 14.06 -27.33 1.75
C ASP A 909 15.19 -28.34 1.51
N ARG A 910 15.77 -28.27 0.31
CA ARG A 910 16.88 -29.13 -0.12
C ARG A 910 18.17 -28.85 0.65
N GLY A 911 18.39 -27.61 1.08
CA GLY A 911 19.59 -27.17 1.80
C GLY A 911 19.52 -27.35 3.32
N ALA A 912 18.37 -27.76 3.86
CA ALA A 912 18.19 -27.92 5.29
C ALA A 912 18.78 -29.24 5.79
N TYR A 913 19.51 -29.19 6.92
CA TYR A 913 20.04 -30.38 7.58
C TYR A 913 18.94 -31.27 8.19
N LEU A 914 17.86 -30.66 8.69
CA LEU A 914 16.67 -31.34 9.20
C LEU A 914 15.50 -31.15 8.23
N PHE A 915 14.51 -32.05 8.27
CA PHE A 915 13.29 -31.92 7.48
C PHE A 915 12.57 -30.60 7.80
N GLU A 916 12.62 -29.68 6.85
CA GLU A 916 12.03 -28.35 6.92
C GLU A 916 11.12 -28.12 5.71
N ILE A 917 9.96 -27.52 5.95
CA ILE A 917 9.01 -27.20 4.89
C ILE A 917 9.41 -25.87 4.28
N ALA A 918 9.64 -25.90 2.98
CA ALA A 918 9.83 -24.68 2.22
C ALA A 918 8.45 -23.99 2.03
N ALA A 919 8.32 -22.76 2.53
CA ALA A 919 7.05 -22.01 2.57
C ALA A 919 7.01 -20.82 1.60
N HIS A 920 7.28 -19.59 2.04
CA HIS A 920 7.44 -18.45 1.12
C HIS A 920 8.90 -18.20 0.73
N THR A 921 9.87 -18.59 1.57
CA THR A 921 11.31 -18.33 1.38
C THR A 921 12.05 -19.56 0.82
N GLY A 922 13.31 -19.40 0.41
CA GLY A 922 14.16 -20.54 0.04
C GLY A 922 13.99 -21.06 -1.40
N TYR A 923 13.23 -20.37 -2.26
CA TYR A 923 13.15 -20.71 -3.69
C TYR A 923 14.53 -20.83 -4.38
N PRO A 924 15.51 -19.95 -4.15
CA PRO A 924 16.82 -20.06 -4.79
C PRO A 924 17.61 -21.33 -4.46
N ARG A 925 17.24 -22.05 -3.38
CA ARG A 925 17.84 -23.34 -2.99
C ARG A 925 17.18 -24.54 -3.67
N SER A 926 16.03 -24.33 -4.32
CA SER A 926 15.30 -25.41 -4.98
C SER A 926 15.95 -25.78 -6.30
N TRP A 927 15.92 -27.06 -6.65
CA TRP A 927 16.39 -27.55 -7.95
C TRP A 927 15.66 -26.87 -9.11
N ALA A 928 14.35 -26.68 -8.95
CA ALA A 928 13.51 -25.98 -9.91
C ALA A 928 14.02 -24.56 -10.23
N TYR A 929 14.66 -23.86 -9.27
CA TYR A 929 15.26 -22.56 -9.51
C TYR A 929 16.44 -22.60 -10.48
N HIS A 930 17.38 -23.51 -10.26
CA HIS A 930 18.56 -23.62 -11.12
C HIS A 930 18.16 -24.00 -12.55
N ARG A 931 17.23 -24.96 -12.71
CA ARG A 931 16.68 -25.36 -14.01
C ARG A 931 15.93 -24.23 -14.71
N ALA A 932 15.11 -23.50 -13.97
CA ALA A 932 14.37 -22.36 -14.51
C ALA A 932 15.30 -21.23 -14.95
N PHE A 933 16.38 -20.97 -14.19
CA PHE A 933 17.39 -20.00 -14.56
C PHE A 933 18.06 -20.37 -15.88
N ASP A 934 18.52 -21.62 -16.01
CA ASP A 934 19.18 -22.11 -17.23
C ASP A 934 18.26 -22.08 -18.45
N ASP A 935 16.99 -22.44 -18.27
CA ASP A 935 16.00 -22.36 -19.34
C ASP A 935 15.77 -20.92 -19.81
N VAL A 936 15.59 -19.97 -18.88
CA VAL A 936 15.42 -18.55 -19.22
C VAL A 936 16.67 -18.02 -19.92
N ALA A 937 17.86 -18.36 -19.41
CA ALA A 937 19.13 -17.99 -20.03
C ALA A 937 19.26 -18.55 -21.45
N ARG A 938 18.85 -19.80 -21.68
CA ARG A 938 18.85 -20.44 -23.00
C ARG A 938 17.93 -19.72 -23.98
N VAL A 939 16.72 -19.33 -23.56
CA VAL A 939 15.77 -18.61 -24.44
C VAL A 939 16.31 -17.24 -24.88
N ILE A 940 17.09 -16.56 -24.04
CA ILE A 940 17.74 -15.27 -24.40
C ILE A 940 19.10 -15.45 -25.10
N GLY A 941 19.43 -16.67 -25.52
CA GLY A 941 20.60 -16.98 -26.34
C GLY A 941 21.90 -17.16 -25.57
N VAL A 942 21.84 -17.52 -24.29
CA VAL A 942 23.02 -17.97 -23.53
C VAL A 942 23.27 -19.46 -23.81
N PRO A 943 24.48 -19.88 -24.22
CA PRO A 943 24.81 -21.28 -24.44
C PRO A 943 24.66 -22.15 -23.18
N ASP A 944 24.42 -23.44 -23.38
CA ASP A 944 24.42 -24.43 -22.30
C ASP A 944 25.85 -24.92 -22.04
N PRO A 945 26.44 -24.67 -20.85
CA PRO A 945 27.80 -25.08 -20.55
C PRO A 945 28.00 -26.60 -20.60
N ALA A 946 26.94 -27.41 -20.47
CA ALA A 946 27.04 -28.87 -20.53
C ALA A 946 27.10 -29.44 -21.96
N GLN A 947 26.60 -28.72 -22.97
CA GLN A 947 26.60 -29.20 -24.36
C GLN A 947 27.91 -28.90 -25.12
N ASP A 948 28.64 -27.85 -24.74
CA ASP A 948 29.93 -27.51 -25.38
C ASP A 948 31.10 -28.35 -24.84
N ALA A 949 30.94 -29.06 -23.72
CA ALA A 949 31.93 -30.03 -23.25
C ALA A 949 31.98 -31.32 -24.10
N ASP A 950 30.91 -31.60 -24.86
CA ASP A 950 30.71 -32.85 -25.61
C ASP A 950 30.86 -32.68 -27.14
N ARG A 951 31.23 -31.48 -27.62
CA ARG A 951 31.62 -31.29 -29.03
C ARG A 951 33.09 -31.69 -29.21
N PRO A 952 33.40 -32.80 -29.93
CA PRO A 952 34.76 -33.06 -30.34
C PRO A 952 35.18 -31.91 -31.27
N GLY A 953 36.27 -31.22 -30.94
CA GLY A 953 36.79 -30.16 -31.79
C GLY A 953 37.05 -30.70 -33.19
N ASP A 954 36.43 -30.08 -34.20
CA ASP A 954 36.80 -30.21 -35.60
C ASP A 954 38.19 -29.59 -35.81
N GLY A 955 39.22 -30.35 -35.42
CA GLY A 955 40.62 -30.11 -35.70
C GLY A 955 41.03 -30.82 -36.98
N VAL A 956 41.03 -30.06 -38.07
CA VAL A 956 41.53 -30.37 -39.41
C VAL A 956 42.73 -31.35 -39.44
N LEU A 957 42.58 -32.39 -40.26
CA LEU A 957 43.58 -33.36 -40.69
C LEU A 957 44.93 -32.73 -41.09
N GLY A 958 46.00 -33.17 -40.42
CA GLY A 958 47.39 -32.99 -40.87
C GLY A 958 48.06 -34.34 -41.11
N ARG A 959 47.95 -34.87 -42.33
CA ARG A 959 48.74 -36.01 -42.84
C ARG A 959 50.20 -35.57 -42.94
N ALA A 960 51.10 -36.16 -42.16
CA ALA A 960 52.53 -36.15 -42.43
C ALA A 960 53.13 -37.48 -41.98
N GLY A 961 53.55 -38.29 -42.94
CA GLY A 961 54.36 -39.47 -42.67
C GLY A 961 55.80 -39.09 -42.35
N THR A 962 56.50 -39.97 -41.64
CA THR A 962 57.77 -40.57 -42.10
C THR A 962 58.26 -41.62 -41.11
N ARG A 963 58.85 -42.65 -41.70
CA ARG A 963 59.64 -43.76 -41.13
C ARG A 963 60.59 -43.35 -39.99
N GLY A 964 60.82 -44.30 -39.09
CA GLY A 964 61.90 -44.30 -38.11
C GLY A 964 61.62 -45.24 -36.97
#